data_AF-A0A2N1KP74-F1
#
_entry.id   AF-A0A2N1KP74-F1
#
_cell.length_a   1.000
_cell.length_b   1.000
_cell.length_c   1.000
_cell.angle_alpha   90.00
_cell.angle_beta   90.00
_cell.angle_gamma   90.00
#
_symmetry.space_group_name_H-M   'P 1'
#
loop_
_entity.id
_entity.type
_entity.pdbx_description
1 polymer ?
#
loop_
_entity_poly.entity_id
_entity_poly.type
_entity_poly.pdbx_seq_one_letter_code
_entity_poly.pdbx_strand_id
1 'polypeptide(L)'
;MQAAIFWSAWPRPYQRLFYIGLFGFVVGLIAWAFFAYQGVDSVIHWDVLSELGEMPFGLDQFEANGSKFQIQATAYALTEQFVASPMSVNHPLTDWVCLILALVGVAITLMATSALPRLWYFGAMTAFILLTSSLQIDAILGRTDRLATIILVTVFVGVSFYFQAFKRDAGLLIRFIVFKALIIVSVVLLCTVGKATPADLLAYGYPAGMVLVILVAFWVSFEIMIGLTWLATNQSGRNSLPSFTVLSLFYLGNLLLTDLHTSRRIDWDLLYLNPFVVFTISIILGLWGQKKRDDQRASYWSFQPQGASLYLGLVTIAVSVLAYVNSTANDSAIESLSQGINYAHLTGGVLFFFYVLLNFGPQMREGKPVHIVLFKPAYIASFHARGLSVILCVVLMYYNNYYVFQQGVAGYYNAQGDLAAARQDYRLAETFYQQGAGFDFQNHKSNYGLASLAWIQGDFASAAGFFRQAVAKNPSPYAYAGLTRSLTNEELAFDAFFTARDGQKRFPNNGELMSNLAYLHAKANGLDSAQYYYAKAIELTRQAGVPATNLMALYLRKGDLPAAEKLASEQASDYVSVQVNQKAVELLNGKSSETKISIGADSVLTLAQFALVSNATLSDIKAGKTPPVTGSALRTLSEKEGNAAYFDDLQYLHALVSYYDGNKLEGLDILSARAMADTAASGDRWRKPLAAFLNREVANEQAPPTRWTGDGSEELMRNPLNIKVLERYTAEANQRKEPQKAYNALYNALNYRQDSPEILKLYILQSLELSLTQYAEEKLKILQNDFPEQYESFLPVYQQKRALIEKRQQDFQ
;
A
#
# COMPACT_ATOMS: atom_id res chain seq x y z
N MET A 1 -38.42 30.07 -9.66
CA MET A 1 -37.26 29.90 -8.77
C MET A 1 -37.60 30.03 -7.29
N GLN A 2 -38.39 31.03 -6.84
CA GLN A 2 -38.72 31.20 -5.40
C GLN A 2 -39.44 30.00 -4.75
N ALA A 3 -40.27 29.24 -5.49
CA ALA A 3 -40.93 28.04 -4.98
C ALA A 3 -39.98 26.85 -4.73
N ALA A 4 -38.85 26.78 -5.43
CA ALA A 4 -37.89 25.68 -5.30
C ALA A 4 -36.97 25.83 -4.07
N ILE A 5 -36.61 27.08 -3.72
CA ILE A 5 -35.77 27.44 -2.58
C ILE A 5 -36.65 28.08 -1.49
N PHE A 6 -37.58 27.30 -0.94
CA PHE A 6 -38.57 27.80 0.01
C PHE A 6 -37.94 28.31 1.33
N TRP A 7 -36.75 27.84 1.69
CA TRP A 7 -36.03 28.26 2.89
C TRP A 7 -35.44 29.68 2.79
N SER A 8 -35.41 30.28 1.59
CA SER A 8 -35.00 31.68 1.39
C SER A 8 -35.93 32.69 2.07
N ALA A 9 -37.17 32.29 2.39
CA ALA A 9 -38.14 33.10 3.11
C ALA A 9 -38.02 33.01 4.65
N TRP A 10 -37.13 32.16 5.17
CA TRP A 10 -37.01 31.92 6.62
C TRP A 10 -36.22 33.02 7.34
N PRO A 11 -36.43 33.23 8.66
CA PRO A 11 -35.56 34.09 9.47
C PRO A 11 -34.08 33.68 9.36
N ARG A 12 -33.17 34.66 9.28
CA ARG A 12 -31.72 34.46 9.11
C ARG A 12 -31.10 33.40 10.06
N PRO A 13 -31.46 33.32 11.36
CA PRO A 13 -30.89 32.30 12.25
C PRO A 13 -31.24 30.87 11.81
N TYR A 14 -32.46 30.65 11.32
CA TYR A 14 -32.93 29.35 10.86
C TYR A 14 -32.38 29.00 9.49
N GLN A 15 -32.18 29.98 8.62
CA GLN A 15 -31.48 29.79 7.34
C GLN A 15 -30.05 29.30 7.58
N ARG A 16 -29.30 29.92 8.49
CA ARG A 16 -27.93 29.50 8.82
C ARG A 16 -27.88 28.05 9.31
N LEU A 17 -28.78 27.66 10.22
CA LEU A 17 -28.85 26.28 10.71
C LEU A 17 -29.21 25.29 9.59
N PHE A 18 -30.14 25.66 8.71
CA PHE A 18 -30.48 24.84 7.56
C PHE A 18 -29.29 24.67 6.60
N TYR A 19 -28.54 25.74 6.31
CA TYR A 19 -27.35 25.67 5.47
C TYR A 19 -26.23 24.83 6.10
N ILE A 20 -26.05 24.87 7.43
CA ILE A 20 -25.09 24.00 8.14
C ILE A 20 -25.50 22.53 7.95
N GLY A 21 -26.78 22.20 8.15
CA GLY A 21 -27.27 20.84 7.93
C GLY A 21 -27.16 20.40 6.47
N LEU A 22 -27.48 21.28 5.52
CA LEU A 22 -27.36 21.01 4.09
C LEU A 22 -25.90 20.79 3.68
N PHE A 23 -24.97 21.59 4.21
CA PHE A 23 -23.54 21.42 3.98
C PHE A 23 -23.06 20.07 4.52
N GLY A 24 -23.41 19.71 5.75
CA GLY A 24 -23.06 18.40 6.32
C GLY A 24 -23.62 17.23 5.50
N PHE A 25 -24.87 17.35 5.03
CA PHE A 25 -25.47 16.37 4.13
C PHE A 25 -24.73 16.24 2.79
N VAL A 26 -24.40 17.35 2.13
CA VAL A 26 -23.66 17.35 0.85
C VAL A 26 -22.25 16.80 1.01
N VAL A 27 -21.52 17.20 2.06
CA VAL A 27 -20.19 16.65 2.35
C VAL A 27 -20.28 15.15 2.63
N GLY A 28 -21.29 14.70 3.37
CA GLY A 28 -21.52 13.28 3.62
C GLY A 28 -21.82 12.48 2.34
N LEU A 29 -22.59 13.04 1.41
CA LEU A 29 -22.82 12.43 0.09
C LEU A 29 -21.54 12.32 -0.73
N ILE A 30 -20.71 13.38 -0.75
CA ILE A 30 -19.42 13.37 -1.46
C ILE A 30 -18.47 12.35 -0.85
N ALA A 31 -18.36 12.31 0.48
CA ALA A 31 -17.53 11.35 1.19
C ALA A 31 -17.96 9.91 0.88
N TRP A 32 -19.27 9.62 0.96
CA TRP A 32 -19.78 8.31 0.61
C TRP A 32 -19.52 7.94 -0.85
N ALA A 33 -19.78 8.85 -1.81
CA ALA A 33 -19.53 8.60 -3.22
C ALA A 33 -18.05 8.33 -3.51
N PHE A 34 -17.14 9.05 -2.84
CA PHE A 34 -15.70 8.85 -2.94
C PHE A 34 -15.27 7.45 -2.46
N PHE A 35 -15.71 7.03 -1.28
CA PHE A 35 -15.36 5.70 -0.76
C PHE A 35 -16.05 4.56 -1.53
N ALA A 36 -17.29 4.77 -2.00
CA ALA A 36 -17.96 3.80 -2.85
C ALA A 36 -17.25 3.62 -4.21
N TYR A 37 -16.61 4.67 -4.73
CA TYR A 37 -15.80 4.60 -5.95
C TYR A 37 -14.45 3.89 -5.72
N GLN A 38 -13.77 4.15 -4.59
CA GLN A 38 -12.54 3.44 -4.25
C GLN A 38 -12.79 1.93 -4.03
N GLY A 39 -13.89 1.58 -3.39
CA GLY A 39 -14.21 0.19 -3.07
C GLY A 39 -13.10 -0.45 -2.23
N VAL A 40 -12.58 -1.60 -2.69
CA VAL A 40 -11.58 -2.39 -1.97
C VAL A 40 -10.19 -1.72 -1.94
N ASP A 41 -9.89 -0.80 -2.88
CA ASP A 41 -8.64 -0.01 -2.90
C ASP A 41 -8.46 0.86 -1.64
N SER A 42 -9.54 1.07 -0.87
CA SER A 42 -9.50 1.84 0.38
C SER A 42 -8.78 1.12 1.53
N VAL A 43 -8.70 -0.22 1.51
CA VAL A 43 -8.15 -1.03 2.61
C VAL A 43 -7.04 -2.00 2.18
N ILE A 44 -6.88 -2.19 0.87
CA ILE A 44 -5.86 -3.06 0.28
C ILE A 44 -5.18 -2.28 -0.85
N HIS A 45 -3.86 -2.37 -0.92
CA HIS A 45 -3.06 -1.79 -1.99
C HIS A 45 -2.15 -2.83 -2.65
N TRP A 46 -1.57 -2.44 -3.77
CA TRP A 46 -0.52 -3.23 -4.43
C TRP A 46 0.84 -2.90 -3.81
N ASP A 47 1.53 -3.94 -3.39
CA ASP A 47 2.96 -3.93 -3.07
C ASP A 47 3.75 -4.60 -4.20
N VAL A 48 5.04 -4.33 -4.25
CA VAL A 48 5.95 -4.93 -5.24
C VAL A 48 6.98 -5.77 -4.52
N LEU A 49 7.06 -7.05 -4.90
CA LEU A 49 8.09 -7.96 -4.42
C LEU A 49 9.15 -8.13 -5.50
N SER A 50 10.39 -7.75 -5.20
CA SER A 50 11.53 -7.89 -6.14
C SER A 50 12.33 -9.15 -5.85
N GLU A 51 12.69 -9.88 -6.91
CA GLU A 51 13.58 -11.04 -6.94
C GLU A 51 14.86 -10.68 -7.72
N LEU A 52 16.02 -11.07 -7.20
CA LEU A 52 17.32 -10.82 -7.82
C LEU A 52 17.72 -12.02 -8.68
N GLY A 53 17.93 -11.78 -9.97
CA GLY A 53 18.53 -12.71 -10.91
C GLY A 53 20.01 -12.39 -11.12
N GLU A 54 20.85 -13.43 -11.09
CA GLU A 54 22.30 -13.31 -11.28
C GLU A 54 22.71 -13.81 -12.66
N MET A 55 23.53 -13.03 -13.36
CA MET A 55 24.05 -13.34 -14.69
C MET A 55 25.57 -13.22 -14.68
N PRO A 56 26.32 -14.34 -14.56
CA PRO A 56 27.77 -14.30 -14.59
C PRO A 56 28.26 -13.87 -15.97
N PHE A 57 29.24 -12.97 -16.01
CA PHE A 57 29.85 -12.49 -17.25
C PHE A 57 31.35 -12.19 -17.07
N GLY A 58 32.06 -12.08 -18.20
CA GLY A 58 33.45 -11.62 -18.21
C GLY A 58 33.54 -10.11 -18.12
N LEU A 59 34.09 -9.59 -17.01
CA LEU A 59 34.34 -8.17 -16.83
C LEU A 59 35.54 -7.71 -17.67
N ASP A 60 36.64 -8.46 -17.58
CA ASP A 60 37.91 -8.16 -18.24
C ASP A 60 38.59 -9.46 -18.68
N GLN A 61 39.33 -9.39 -19.79
CA GLN A 61 40.08 -10.51 -20.36
C GLN A 61 41.45 -10.05 -20.83
N PHE A 62 42.50 -10.71 -20.36
CA PHE A 62 43.87 -10.39 -20.72
C PHE A 62 44.74 -11.66 -20.81
N GLU A 63 45.85 -11.55 -21.53
CA GLU A 63 46.88 -12.58 -21.60
C GLU A 63 48.08 -12.17 -20.74
N ALA A 64 48.52 -13.07 -19.86
CA ALA A 64 49.70 -12.90 -19.03
C ALA A 64 50.48 -14.22 -18.98
N ASN A 65 51.79 -14.16 -19.18
CA ASN A 65 52.69 -15.33 -19.13
C ASN A 65 52.22 -16.53 -19.99
N GLY A 66 51.69 -16.25 -21.19
CA GLY A 66 51.18 -17.28 -22.11
C GLY A 66 49.84 -17.92 -21.74
N SER A 67 49.20 -17.45 -20.66
CA SER A 67 47.89 -17.92 -20.20
C SER A 67 46.82 -16.83 -20.34
N LYS A 68 45.59 -17.25 -20.70
CA LYS A 68 44.42 -16.37 -20.78
C LYS A 68 43.71 -16.32 -19.43
N PHE A 69 43.59 -15.12 -18.87
CA PHE A 69 42.85 -14.88 -17.64
C PHE A 69 41.57 -14.10 -17.92
N GLN A 70 40.52 -14.43 -17.17
CA GLN A 70 39.23 -13.75 -17.25
C GLN A 70 38.77 -13.40 -15.84
N ILE A 71 38.50 -12.11 -15.61
CA ILE A 71 37.89 -11.64 -14.36
C ILE A 71 36.38 -11.82 -14.52
N GLN A 72 35.80 -12.70 -13.71
CA GLN A 72 34.36 -12.90 -13.69
C GLN A 72 33.70 -11.92 -12.74
N ALA A 73 32.55 -11.39 -13.14
CA ALA A 73 31.68 -10.58 -12.32
C ALA A 73 30.23 -11.00 -12.56
N THR A 74 29.32 -10.52 -11.71
CA THR A 74 27.89 -10.83 -11.79
C THR A 74 27.15 -9.58 -12.20
N ALA A 75 26.42 -9.65 -13.31
CA ALA A 75 25.42 -8.66 -13.67
C ALA A 75 24.11 -9.06 -12.99
N TYR A 76 23.43 -8.09 -12.38
CA TYR A 76 22.19 -8.34 -11.65
C TYR A 76 20.99 -7.89 -12.48
N ALA A 77 19.98 -8.73 -12.63
CA ALA A 77 18.71 -8.35 -13.26
C ALA A 77 17.57 -8.60 -12.26
N LEU A 78 16.68 -7.63 -12.10
CA LEU A 78 15.52 -7.77 -11.23
C LEU A 78 14.31 -8.28 -11.99
N THR A 79 13.55 -9.14 -11.34
CA THR A 79 12.15 -9.41 -11.67
C THR A 79 11.28 -9.04 -10.49
N GLU A 80 10.06 -8.58 -10.73
CA GLU A 80 9.16 -8.05 -9.75
C GLU A 80 7.76 -8.65 -9.91
N GLN A 81 7.06 -8.85 -8.80
CA GLN A 81 5.68 -9.33 -8.79
C GLN A 81 4.80 -8.35 -8.04
N PHE A 82 3.62 -8.05 -8.58
CA PHE A 82 2.61 -7.32 -7.83
C PHE A 82 1.99 -8.24 -6.80
N VAL A 83 1.94 -7.78 -5.56
CA VAL A 83 1.35 -8.52 -4.45
C VAL A 83 0.26 -7.67 -3.84
N ALA A 84 -0.87 -8.28 -3.50
CA ALA A 84 -1.85 -7.61 -2.67
C ALA A 84 -1.36 -7.52 -1.22
N SER A 85 -1.43 -6.32 -0.63
CA SER A 85 -1.09 -6.10 0.77
C SER A 85 -2.03 -6.90 1.70
N PRO A 86 -1.60 -7.25 2.92
CA PRO A 86 -2.54 -7.61 3.97
C PRO A 86 -3.60 -6.51 4.11
N MET A 87 -4.83 -6.89 4.42
CA MET A 87 -5.90 -5.91 4.62
C MET A 87 -5.61 -5.05 5.85
N SER A 88 -5.65 -3.74 5.69
CA SER A 88 -5.44 -2.78 6.78
C SER A 88 -6.50 -1.68 6.73
N VAL A 89 -7.06 -1.32 7.88
CA VAL A 89 -8.17 -0.36 7.98
C VAL A 89 -7.75 0.87 8.80
N ASN A 90 -6.45 1.04 9.05
CA ASN A 90 -5.95 2.12 9.90
C ASN A 90 -5.80 3.43 9.11
N HIS A 91 -6.93 4.11 8.88
CA HIS A 91 -7.01 5.41 8.22
C HIS A 91 -7.55 6.47 9.17
N PRO A 92 -6.73 6.99 10.11
CA PRO A 92 -7.21 7.86 11.19
C PRO A 92 -7.89 9.14 10.67
N LEU A 93 -7.46 9.66 9.52
CA LEU A 93 -8.10 10.81 8.88
C LEU A 93 -9.53 10.47 8.40
N THR A 94 -9.71 9.32 7.77
CA THR A 94 -11.01 8.86 7.27
C THR A 94 -11.99 8.60 8.40
N ASP A 95 -11.53 7.96 9.48
CA ASP A 95 -12.34 7.71 10.66
C ASP A 95 -12.82 9.01 11.31
N TRP A 96 -11.93 10.00 11.45
CA TRP A 96 -12.31 11.32 11.97
C TRP A 96 -13.34 12.01 11.09
N VAL A 97 -13.20 11.97 9.76
CA VAL A 97 -14.18 12.57 8.84
C VAL A 97 -15.56 11.92 9.01
N CYS A 98 -15.63 10.59 9.02
CA CYS A 98 -16.89 9.87 9.20
C CYS A 98 -17.52 10.14 10.57
N LEU A 99 -16.71 10.11 11.63
CA LEU A 99 -17.16 10.36 13.00
C LEU A 99 -17.67 11.80 13.18
N ILE A 100 -16.94 12.80 12.68
CA ILE A 100 -17.35 14.22 12.79
C ILE A 100 -18.68 14.44 12.07
N LEU A 101 -18.86 13.88 10.87
CA LEU A 101 -20.12 13.98 10.14
C LEU A 101 -21.28 13.36 10.92
N ALA A 102 -21.09 12.15 11.47
CA ALA A 102 -22.09 11.49 12.30
C ALA A 102 -22.44 12.35 13.54
N LEU A 103 -21.44 12.86 14.26
CA LEU A 103 -21.62 13.67 15.47
C LEU A 103 -22.31 15.02 15.19
N VAL A 104 -22.00 15.67 14.07
CA VAL A 104 -22.72 16.87 13.62
C VAL A 104 -24.18 16.55 13.34
N GLY A 105 -24.46 15.43 12.66
CA GLY A 105 -25.81 14.95 12.43
C GLY A 105 -26.58 14.65 13.73
N VAL A 106 -25.92 14.05 14.73
CA VAL A 106 -26.48 13.81 16.07
C VAL A 106 -26.80 15.13 16.79
N ALA A 107 -25.89 16.11 16.75
CA ALA A 107 -26.10 17.42 17.35
C ALA A 107 -27.32 18.15 16.75
N ILE A 108 -27.48 18.08 15.43
CA ILE A 108 -28.62 18.65 14.71
C ILE A 108 -29.92 17.91 15.07
N THR A 109 -29.86 16.57 15.13
CA THR A 109 -31.01 15.71 15.45
C THR A 109 -31.52 15.96 16.88
N LEU A 110 -30.63 16.05 17.86
CA LEU A 110 -30.97 16.34 19.27
C LEU A 110 -31.51 17.76 19.45
N MET A 111 -30.90 18.74 18.78
CA MET A 111 -31.39 20.11 18.74
C MET A 111 -32.84 20.16 18.23
N ALA A 112 -33.12 19.53 17.09
CA ALA A 112 -34.45 19.49 16.51
C ALA A 112 -35.44 18.72 17.38
N THR A 113 -35.02 17.57 17.92
CA THR A 113 -35.85 16.71 18.78
C THR A 113 -36.32 17.45 20.02
N SER A 114 -35.43 18.19 20.68
CA SER A 114 -35.77 18.96 21.89
C SER A 114 -36.85 20.03 21.66
N ALA A 115 -37.14 20.40 20.41
CA ALA A 115 -38.14 21.40 20.02
C ALA A 115 -39.44 20.77 19.48
N LEU A 116 -39.54 19.44 19.41
CA LEU A 116 -40.72 18.75 18.90
C LEU A 116 -41.89 18.83 19.89
N PRO A 117 -43.14 18.64 19.45
CA PRO A 117 -44.28 18.44 20.35
C PRO A 117 -44.06 17.25 21.30
N ARG A 118 -44.67 17.30 22.51
CA ARG A 118 -44.45 16.34 23.60
C ARG A 118 -44.45 14.86 23.17
N LEU A 119 -45.46 14.42 22.43
CA LEU A 119 -45.58 13.03 21.97
C LEU A 119 -44.36 12.58 21.16
N TRP A 120 -43.97 13.38 20.18
CA TRP A 120 -42.85 13.08 19.27
C TRP A 120 -41.50 13.24 19.93
N TYR A 121 -41.37 14.19 20.86
CA TYR A 121 -40.20 14.32 21.72
C TYR A 121 -39.93 13.04 22.50
N PHE A 122 -40.93 12.50 23.21
CA PHE A 122 -40.74 11.27 23.99
C PHE A 122 -40.42 10.07 23.10
N GLY A 123 -41.11 9.92 21.96
CA GLY A 123 -40.80 8.85 21.00
C GLY A 123 -39.36 8.94 20.47
N ALA A 124 -38.91 10.13 20.07
CA ALA A 124 -37.57 10.35 19.55
C ALA A 124 -36.49 10.17 20.64
N MET A 125 -36.75 10.60 21.88
CA MET A 125 -35.83 10.37 23.00
C MET A 125 -35.74 8.89 23.40
N THR A 126 -36.85 8.14 23.34
CA THR A 126 -36.81 6.68 23.54
C THR A 126 -35.94 6.01 22.48
N ALA A 127 -36.11 6.39 21.21
CA ALA A 127 -35.26 5.88 20.13
C ALA A 127 -33.78 6.26 20.36
N PHE A 128 -33.50 7.49 20.78
CA PHE A 128 -32.15 7.93 21.13
C PHE A 128 -31.54 7.12 22.28
N ILE A 129 -32.31 6.81 23.34
CA ILE A 129 -31.86 5.99 24.47
C ILE A 129 -31.50 4.58 23.98
N LEU A 130 -32.38 3.95 23.19
CA LEU A 130 -32.15 2.60 22.65
C LEU A 130 -30.90 2.55 21.76
N LEU A 131 -30.75 3.53 20.85
CA LEU A 131 -29.58 3.61 19.96
C LEU A 131 -28.29 3.93 20.72
N THR A 132 -28.34 4.81 21.72
CA THR A 132 -27.15 5.12 22.54
C THR A 132 -26.74 3.91 23.39
N SER A 133 -27.72 3.12 23.86
CA SER A 133 -27.46 1.90 24.62
C SER A 133 -26.74 0.81 23.81
N SER A 134 -26.86 0.81 22.48
CA SER A 134 -26.16 -0.15 21.61
C SER A 134 -24.73 0.27 21.25
N LEU A 135 -24.32 1.51 21.56
CA LEU A 135 -22.95 2.01 21.32
C LEU A 135 -21.88 1.35 22.20
N GLN A 136 -22.27 0.55 23.20
CA GLN A 136 -21.36 -0.17 24.11
C GLN A 136 -20.22 0.69 24.66
N ILE A 137 -20.52 1.94 25.05
CA ILE A 137 -19.51 2.92 25.51
C ILE A 137 -18.68 2.37 26.67
N ASP A 138 -19.29 1.55 27.53
CA ASP A 138 -18.59 0.92 28.65
C ASP A 138 -17.46 -0.03 28.17
N ALA A 139 -17.67 -0.77 27.07
CA ALA A 139 -16.67 -1.65 26.49
C ALA A 139 -15.47 -0.86 25.95
N ILE A 140 -15.72 0.33 25.37
CA ILE A 140 -14.67 1.25 24.93
C ILE A 140 -13.79 1.69 26.12
N LEU A 141 -14.40 1.87 27.29
CA LEU A 141 -13.71 2.21 28.54
C LEU A 141 -13.07 0.99 29.24
N GLY A 142 -13.11 -0.19 28.63
CA GLY A 142 -12.63 -1.44 29.23
C GLY A 142 -13.47 -1.92 30.41
N ARG A 143 -14.73 -1.47 30.52
CA ARG A 143 -15.65 -1.82 31.60
C ARG A 143 -16.70 -2.82 31.13
N THR A 144 -17.20 -3.63 32.07
CA THR A 144 -18.26 -4.62 31.83
C THR A 144 -19.63 -4.18 32.37
N ASP A 145 -19.68 -3.14 33.19
CA ASP A 145 -20.92 -2.55 33.68
C ASP A 145 -21.54 -1.59 32.66
N ARG A 146 -22.71 -1.01 32.95
CA ARG A 146 -23.42 -0.06 32.05
C ARG A 146 -23.41 1.38 32.56
N LEU A 147 -22.59 1.68 33.56
CA LEU A 147 -22.63 2.96 34.27
C LEU A 147 -22.28 4.15 33.36
N ALA A 148 -21.27 4.03 32.50
CA ALA A 148 -20.86 5.13 31.63
C ALA A 148 -21.95 5.45 30.61
N THR A 149 -22.56 4.41 30.02
CA THR A 149 -23.72 4.59 29.13
C THR A 149 -24.89 5.26 29.85
N ILE A 150 -25.23 4.82 31.07
CA ILE A 150 -26.33 5.39 31.86
C ILE A 150 -26.07 6.86 32.18
N ILE A 151 -24.85 7.22 32.60
CA ILE A 151 -24.47 8.61 32.88
C ILE A 151 -24.60 9.47 31.63
N LEU A 152 -24.05 9.02 30.49
CA LEU A 152 -24.12 9.75 29.23
C LEU A 152 -25.57 9.98 28.80
N VAL A 153 -26.39 8.92 28.79
CA VAL A 153 -27.81 9.01 28.44
C VAL A 153 -28.54 9.96 29.39
N THR A 154 -28.30 9.87 30.70
CA THR A 154 -28.95 10.74 31.70
C THR A 154 -28.63 12.21 31.45
N VAL A 155 -27.37 12.55 31.15
CA VAL A 155 -26.97 13.93 30.85
C VAL A 155 -27.63 14.43 29.57
N PHE A 156 -27.58 13.66 28.48
CA PHE A 156 -28.15 14.06 27.19
C PHE A 156 -29.68 14.18 27.25
N VAL A 157 -30.36 13.20 27.84
CA VAL A 157 -31.81 13.20 28.05
C VAL A 157 -32.21 14.33 28.98
N GLY A 158 -31.49 14.54 30.09
CA GLY A 158 -31.77 15.60 31.06
C GLY A 158 -31.69 17.00 30.45
N VAL A 159 -30.63 17.29 29.67
CA VAL A 159 -30.49 18.58 28.98
C VAL A 159 -31.55 18.74 27.89
N SER A 160 -31.83 17.68 27.13
CA SER A 160 -32.90 17.67 26.13
C SER A 160 -34.27 17.95 26.77
N PHE A 161 -34.55 17.32 27.91
CA PHE A 161 -35.79 17.50 28.66
C PHE A 161 -35.88 18.90 29.27
N TYR A 162 -34.76 19.48 29.72
CA TYR A 162 -34.71 20.85 30.21
C TYR A 162 -35.21 21.86 29.17
N PHE A 163 -34.72 21.76 27.93
CA PHE A 163 -35.19 22.61 26.82
C PHE A 163 -36.66 22.37 26.45
N GLN A 164 -37.13 21.13 26.56
CA GLN A 164 -38.50 20.78 26.20
C GLN A 164 -39.53 21.14 27.29
N ALA A 165 -39.19 20.94 28.56
CA ALA A 165 -40.13 21.07 29.67
C ALA A 165 -40.08 22.49 30.29
N PHE A 166 -38.89 23.03 30.50
CA PHE A 166 -38.67 24.25 31.27
C PHE A 166 -38.28 25.46 30.42
N LYS A 167 -37.41 25.31 29.42
CA LYS A 167 -36.90 26.41 28.58
C LYS A 167 -37.35 26.32 27.11
N ARG A 168 -38.66 26.32 26.90
CA ARG A 168 -39.27 26.18 25.56
C ARG A 168 -38.91 27.31 24.59
N ASP A 169 -38.77 28.53 25.09
CA ASP A 169 -38.48 29.73 24.29
C ASP A 169 -37.01 29.84 23.84
N ALA A 170 -36.14 28.91 24.27
CA ALA A 170 -34.75 28.89 23.81
C ALA A 170 -34.69 28.63 22.30
N GLY A 171 -34.04 29.54 21.58
CA GLY A 171 -33.85 29.41 20.13
C GLY A 171 -33.01 28.18 19.75
N LEU A 172 -33.23 27.65 18.54
CA LEU A 172 -32.56 26.45 18.03
C LEU A 172 -31.02 26.55 18.01
N LEU A 173 -30.47 27.76 17.78
CA LEU A 173 -29.02 27.95 17.76
C LEU A 173 -28.38 27.70 19.14
N ILE A 174 -29.04 28.12 20.23
CA ILE A 174 -28.55 27.88 21.60
C ILE A 174 -28.57 26.38 21.89
N ARG A 175 -29.66 25.70 21.54
CA ARG A 175 -29.81 24.25 21.71
C ARG A 175 -28.69 23.50 20.95
N PHE A 176 -28.41 23.91 19.71
CA PHE A 176 -27.33 23.34 18.90
C PHE A 176 -25.96 23.53 19.55
N ILE A 177 -25.65 24.74 20.03
CA ILE A 177 -24.38 25.03 20.71
C ILE A 177 -24.22 24.15 21.96
N VAL A 178 -25.29 23.99 22.75
CA VAL A 178 -25.26 23.16 23.97
C VAL A 178 -25.04 21.68 23.63
N PHE A 179 -25.78 21.10 22.68
CA PHE A 179 -25.56 19.70 22.30
C PHE A 179 -24.20 19.47 21.65
N LYS A 180 -23.74 20.40 20.81
CA LYS A 180 -22.38 20.36 20.25
C LYS A 180 -21.32 20.37 21.35
N ALA A 181 -21.47 21.24 22.35
CA ALA A 181 -20.54 21.30 23.48
C ALA A 181 -20.55 20.00 24.30
N LEU A 182 -21.74 19.44 24.59
CA LEU A 182 -21.87 18.15 25.28
C LEU A 182 -21.20 17.01 24.51
N ILE A 183 -21.38 16.96 23.19
CA ILE A 183 -20.74 15.96 22.34
C ILE A 183 -19.22 16.12 22.37
N ILE A 184 -18.70 17.35 22.21
CA ILE A 184 -17.25 17.61 22.25
C ILE A 184 -16.67 17.17 23.60
N VAL A 185 -17.30 17.55 24.71
CA VAL A 185 -16.87 17.13 26.06
C VAL A 185 -16.88 15.61 26.19
N SER A 186 -17.92 14.94 25.68
CA SER A 186 -18.03 13.48 25.75
C SER A 186 -16.92 12.80 24.95
N VAL A 187 -16.67 13.24 23.71
CA VAL A 187 -15.61 12.68 22.86
C VAL A 187 -14.23 12.94 23.47
N VAL A 188 -13.96 14.16 23.96
CA VAL A 188 -12.70 14.49 24.64
C VAL A 188 -12.50 13.60 25.87
N LEU A 189 -13.53 13.36 26.67
CA LEU A 189 -13.45 12.47 27.83
C LEU A 189 -13.15 11.02 27.41
N LEU A 190 -13.82 10.51 26.37
CA LEU A 190 -13.60 9.15 25.86
C LEU A 190 -12.19 8.98 25.29
N CYS A 191 -11.67 9.96 24.54
CA CYS A 191 -10.32 9.89 23.99
C CYS A 191 -9.23 10.07 25.06
N THR A 192 -9.43 10.93 26.06
CA THR A 192 -8.39 11.23 27.07
C THR A 192 -8.39 10.24 28.24
N VAL A 193 -9.55 9.92 28.80
CA VAL A 193 -9.69 9.00 29.94
C VAL A 193 -9.82 7.56 29.46
N GLY A 194 -10.62 7.35 28.43
CA GLY A 194 -10.89 6.02 27.85
C GLY A 194 -9.83 5.51 26.89
N LYS A 195 -8.91 6.38 26.43
CA LYS A 195 -7.96 6.09 25.34
C LYS A 195 -8.65 5.61 24.05
N ALA A 196 -9.92 6.00 23.86
CA ALA A 196 -10.70 5.63 22.70
C ALA A 196 -10.16 6.28 21.42
N THR A 197 -10.08 5.51 20.36
CA THR A 197 -9.80 6.01 19.01
C THR A 197 -11.10 6.30 18.26
N PRO A 198 -11.07 7.10 17.18
CA PRO A 198 -12.24 7.28 16.32
C PRO A 198 -12.77 5.95 15.74
N ALA A 199 -11.86 5.03 15.40
CA ALA A 199 -12.18 3.69 14.95
C ALA A 199 -13.01 2.91 15.98
N ASP A 200 -12.67 3.03 17.28
CA ASP A 200 -13.47 2.44 18.37
C ASP A 200 -14.92 2.93 18.33
N LEU A 201 -15.10 4.26 18.32
CA LEU A 201 -16.41 4.89 18.38
C LEU A 201 -17.29 4.50 17.19
N LEU A 202 -16.70 4.35 16.00
CA LEU A 202 -17.39 3.91 14.80
C LEU A 202 -17.70 2.41 14.81
N ALA A 203 -16.75 1.56 15.20
CA ALA A 203 -16.92 0.10 15.22
C ALA A 203 -17.94 -0.34 16.27
N TYR A 204 -17.92 0.22 17.48
CA TYR A 204 -18.95 -0.04 18.49
C TYR A 204 -20.27 0.68 18.19
N GLY A 205 -20.22 1.82 17.47
CA GLY A 205 -21.41 2.53 17.00
C GLY A 205 -22.10 1.90 15.79
N TYR A 206 -21.47 0.92 15.15
CA TYR A 206 -21.94 0.27 13.93
C TYR A 206 -23.40 -0.22 14.02
N PRO A 207 -23.84 -0.97 15.06
CA PRO A 207 -25.21 -1.48 15.09
C PRO A 207 -26.27 -0.37 15.11
N ALA A 208 -26.01 0.71 15.86
CA ALA A 208 -26.89 1.87 15.89
C ALA A 208 -26.96 2.55 14.51
N GLY A 209 -25.82 2.70 13.84
CA GLY A 209 -25.72 3.28 12.51
C GLY A 209 -26.50 2.49 11.46
N MET A 210 -26.33 1.16 11.43
CA MET A 210 -27.04 0.27 10.50
C MET A 210 -28.56 0.39 10.64
N VAL A 211 -29.08 0.30 11.88
CA VAL A 211 -30.51 0.46 12.16
C VAL A 211 -31.01 1.83 11.72
N LEU A 212 -30.24 2.89 11.96
CA LEU A 212 -30.62 4.23 11.57
C LEU A 212 -30.75 4.39 10.04
N VAL A 213 -29.81 3.85 9.26
CA VAL A 213 -29.89 3.89 7.79
C VAL A 213 -31.17 3.22 7.30
N ILE A 214 -31.51 2.05 7.84
CA ILE A 214 -32.74 1.33 7.49
C ILE A 214 -33.99 2.12 7.90
N LEU A 215 -34.01 2.71 9.10
CA LEU A 215 -35.11 3.57 9.54
C LEU A 215 -35.31 4.80 8.61
N VAL A 216 -34.21 5.43 8.19
CA VAL A 216 -34.25 6.54 7.23
C VAL A 216 -34.76 6.04 5.87
N ALA A 217 -34.30 4.87 5.40
CA ALA A 217 -34.76 4.27 4.15
C ALA A 217 -36.27 4.01 4.17
N PHE A 218 -36.82 3.47 5.26
CA PHE A 218 -38.27 3.33 5.43
C PHE A 218 -38.99 4.68 5.43
N TRP A 219 -38.41 5.70 6.07
CA TRP A 219 -39.01 7.03 6.13
C TRP A 219 -39.12 7.68 4.75
N VAL A 220 -38.12 7.49 3.88
CA VAL A 220 -38.07 8.06 2.52
C VAL A 220 -38.55 7.10 1.42
N SER A 221 -38.99 5.89 1.77
CA SER A 221 -39.42 4.87 0.79
C SER A 221 -40.55 5.32 -0.15
N PHE A 222 -41.36 6.30 0.25
CA PHE A 222 -42.49 6.79 -0.54
C PHE A 222 -42.11 7.94 -1.50
N GLU A 223 -40.93 8.55 -1.38
CA GLU A 223 -40.62 9.81 -2.05
C GLU A 223 -40.63 9.71 -3.58
N ILE A 224 -40.06 8.62 -4.12
CA ILE A 224 -40.07 8.39 -5.57
C ILE A 224 -41.51 8.23 -6.06
N MET A 225 -42.34 7.44 -5.37
CA MET A 225 -43.74 7.26 -5.74
C MET A 225 -44.55 8.56 -5.65
N ILE A 226 -44.28 9.42 -4.66
CA ILE A 226 -44.84 10.77 -4.57
C ILE A 226 -44.44 11.60 -5.79
N GLY A 227 -43.18 11.51 -6.21
CA GLY A 227 -42.66 12.14 -7.43
C GLY A 227 -43.35 11.63 -8.70
N LEU A 228 -43.55 10.31 -8.83
CA LEU A 228 -44.28 9.70 -9.95
C LEU A 228 -45.74 10.13 -10.00
N THR A 229 -46.41 10.24 -8.84
CA THR A 229 -47.77 10.79 -8.78
C THR A 229 -47.81 12.25 -9.23
N TRP A 230 -46.80 13.05 -8.84
CA TRP A 230 -46.68 14.42 -9.33
C TRP A 230 -46.50 14.46 -10.85
N LEU A 231 -45.57 13.68 -11.39
CA LEU A 231 -45.29 13.63 -12.83
C LEU A 231 -46.54 13.22 -13.64
N ALA A 232 -47.27 12.21 -13.19
CA ALA A 232 -48.46 11.72 -13.86
C ALA A 232 -49.65 12.69 -13.81
N THR A 233 -49.77 13.50 -12.76
CA THR A 233 -50.96 14.35 -12.53
C THR A 233 -50.71 15.84 -12.72
N ASN A 234 -49.52 16.24 -13.16
CA ASN A 234 -49.20 17.64 -13.44
C ASN A 234 -49.91 18.14 -14.72
N GLN A 235 -50.20 17.25 -15.67
CA GLN A 235 -50.96 17.57 -16.88
C GLN A 235 -52.47 17.44 -16.60
N SER A 236 -53.12 18.57 -16.29
CA SER A 236 -54.54 18.61 -15.92
C SER A 236 -55.45 18.32 -17.12
N GLY A 237 -56.57 17.62 -16.89
CA GLY A 237 -57.64 17.43 -17.89
C GLY A 237 -57.56 16.16 -18.74
N ARG A 238 -56.59 15.26 -18.49
CA ARG A 238 -56.52 13.93 -19.10
C ARG A 238 -56.53 12.84 -18.03
N ASN A 239 -57.04 11.66 -18.36
CA ASN A 239 -56.98 10.49 -17.48
C ASN A 239 -55.51 10.15 -17.17
N SER A 240 -55.09 10.44 -15.94
CA SER A 240 -53.70 10.29 -15.48
C SER A 240 -53.41 8.92 -14.87
N LEU A 241 -54.45 8.10 -14.67
CA LEU A 241 -54.34 6.78 -14.03
C LEU A 241 -53.46 5.80 -14.83
N PRO A 242 -53.58 5.68 -16.17
CA PRO A 242 -52.70 4.80 -16.95
C PRO A 242 -51.23 5.21 -16.84
N SER A 243 -50.94 6.50 -17.00
CA SER A 243 -49.56 7.02 -16.91
C SER A 243 -48.96 6.78 -15.52
N PHE A 244 -49.72 7.05 -14.44
CA PHE A 244 -49.29 6.73 -13.08
C PHE A 244 -49.02 5.23 -12.90
N THR A 245 -49.92 4.38 -13.41
CA THR A 245 -49.82 2.92 -13.27
C THR A 245 -48.61 2.38 -14.00
N VAL A 246 -48.38 2.78 -15.26
CA VAL A 246 -47.24 2.34 -16.06
C VAL A 246 -45.92 2.77 -15.41
N LEU A 247 -45.79 4.04 -15.02
CA LEU A 247 -44.57 4.55 -14.37
C LEU A 247 -44.29 3.83 -13.04
N SER A 248 -45.33 3.60 -12.24
CA SER A 248 -45.21 2.91 -10.95
C SER A 248 -44.83 1.44 -11.12
N LEU A 249 -45.50 0.71 -12.02
CA LEU A 249 -45.19 -0.69 -12.29
C LEU A 249 -43.79 -0.85 -12.91
N PHE A 250 -43.34 0.10 -13.73
CA PHE A 250 -41.97 0.10 -14.24
C PHE A 250 -40.94 0.26 -13.11
N TYR A 251 -41.16 1.22 -12.20
CA TYR A 251 -40.29 1.42 -11.03
C TYR A 251 -40.28 0.20 -10.10
N LEU A 252 -41.45 -0.28 -9.69
CA LEU A 252 -41.58 -1.43 -8.79
C LEU A 252 -41.08 -2.73 -9.43
N GLY A 253 -41.33 -2.91 -10.72
CA GLY A 253 -40.80 -4.02 -11.50
C GLY A 253 -39.27 -4.03 -11.52
N ASN A 254 -38.63 -2.86 -11.68
CA ASN A 254 -37.17 -2.75 -11.58
C ASN A 254 -36.63 -3.09 -10.19
N LEU A 255 -37.29 -2.64 -9.10
CA LEU A 255 -36.88 -3.00 -7.73
C LEU A 255 -37.03 -4.50 -7.46
N LEU A 256 -38.09 -5.11 -7.99
CA LEU A 256 -38.31 -6.55 -7.90
C LEU A 256 -37.26 -7.33 -8.70
N LEU A 257 -36.96 -6.90 -9.94
CA LEU A 257 -35.90 -7.49 -10.75
C LEU A 257 -34.54 -7.36 -10.07
N THR A 258 -34.27 -6.22 -9.43
CA THR A 258 -33.04 -6.00 -8.65
C THR A 258 -32.94 -6.98 -7.48
N ASP A 259 -34.04 -7.24 -6.76
CA ASP A 259 -34.07 -8.24 -5.70
C ASP A 259 -33.81 -9.66 -6.22
N LEU A 260 -34.48 -10.04 -7.31
CA LEU A 260 -34.35 -11.37 -7.91
C LEU A 260 -32.92 -11.62 -8.43
N HIS A 261 -32.31 -10.60 -9.04
CA HIS A 261 -30.93 -10.66 -9.52
C HIS A 261 -29.93 -10.76 -8.36
N THR A 262 -30.08 -9.93 -7.33
CA THR A 262 -29.20 -9.95 -6.14
C THR A 262 -29.31 -11.27 -5.38
N SER A 263 -30.51 -11.86 -5.35
CA SER A 263 -30.77 -13.19 -4.79
C SER A 263 -30.32 -14.35 -5.69
N ARG A 264 -29.66 -14.07 -6.84
CA ARG A 264 -29.21 -15.05 -7.85
C ARG A 264 -30.32 -15.98 -8.38
N ARG A 265 -31.57 -15.51 -8.38
CA ARG A 265 -32.71 -16.26 -8.95
C ARG A 265 -32.84 -16.05 -10.46
N ILE A 266 -32.33 -14.93 -10.96
CA ILE A 266 -32.23 -14.59 -12.38
C ILE A 266 -30.82 -14.10 -12.69
N ASP A 267 -30.38 -14.31 -13.92
CA ASP A 267 -29.08 -13.88 -14.45
C ASP A 267 -29.28 -13.16 -15.81
N TRP A 268 -30.31 -12.32 -15.87
CA TRP A 268 -30.63 -11.58 -17.09
C TRP A 268 -29.72 -10.36 -17.21
N ASP A 269 -29.22 -10.09 -18.41
CA ASP A 269 -28.41 -8.90 -18.69
C ASP A 269 -29.32 -7.68 -18.90
N LEU A 270 -29.82 -7.11 -17.80
CA LEU A 270 -30.68 -5.94 -17.75
C LEU A 270 -30.02 -4.81 -16.96
N LEU A 271 -30.44 -3.56 -17.23
CA LEU A 271 -30.07 -2.43 -16.40
C LEU A 271 -30.86 -2.45 -15.08
N TYR A 272 -30.27 -3.01 -14.02
CA TYR A 272 -30.84 -3.01 -12.68
C TYR A 272 -30.66 -1.66 -11.97
N LEU A 273 -31.64 -1.24 -11.16
CA LEU A 273 -31.52 -0.02 -10.37
C LEU A 273 -30.67 -0.25 -9.13
N ASN A 274 -29.56 0.46 -9.01
CA ASN A 274 -28.74 0.41 -7.80
C ASN A 274 -29.54 0.96 -6.59
N PRO A 275 -29.75 0.17 -5.51
CA PRO A 275 -30.52 0.61 -4.35
C PRO A 275 -29.99 1.88 -3.68
N PHE A 276 -28.67 2.11 -3.69
CA PHE A 276 -28.10 3.33 -3.14
C PHE A 276 -28.41 4.57 -3.97
N VAL A 277 -28.56 4.44 -5.30
CA VAL A 277 -29.01 5.54 -6.16
C VAL A 277 -30.47 5.86 -5.87
N VAL A 278 -31.31 4.82 -5.72
CA VAL A 278 -32.72 4.96 -5.31
C VAL A 278 -32.80 5.69 -3.97
N PHE A 279 -32.02 5.27 -2.98
CA PHE A 279 -31.95 5.94 -1.67
C PHE A 279 -31.51 7.39 -1.79
N THR A 280 -30.46 7.68 -2.57
CA THR A 280 -29.94 9.04 -2.77
C THR A 280 -30.97 9.97 -3.40
N ILE A 281 -31.69 9.50 -4.42
CA ILE A 281 -32.79 10.25 -5.03
C ILE A 281 -33.91 10.47 -4.00
N SER A 282 -34.29 9.43 -3.24
CA SER A 282 -35.33 9.54 -2.21
C SER A 282 -34.98 10.52 -1.10
N ILE A 283 -33.75 10.53 -0.58
CA ILE A 283 -33.33 11.47 0.48
C ILE A 283 -33.22 12.92 -0.05
N ILE A 284 -32.94 13.12 -1.33
CA ILE A 284 -32.99 14.45 -1.95
C ILE A 284 -34.45 14.90 -2.11
N LEU A 285 -35.29 14.06 -2.73
CA LEU A 285 -36.72 14.35 -2.94
C LEU A 285 -37.47 14.56 -1.63
N GLY A 286 -37.08 13.85 -0.56
CA GLY A 286 -37.70 13.96 0.75
C GLY A 286 -37.64 15.35 1.34
N LEU A 287 -36.66 16.21 0.99
CA LEU A 287 -36.66 17.63 1.41
C LEU A 287 -37.93 18.36 0.97
N TRP A 288 -38.36 18.16 -0.28
CA TRP A 288 -39.60 18.72 -0.81
C TRP A 288 -40.82 17.89 -0.41
N GLY A 289 -40.68 16.57 -0.30
CA GLY A 289 -41.74 15.67 0.13
C GLY A 289 -42.25 15.96 1.54
N GLN A 290 -41.33 16.23 2.49
CA GLN A 290 -41.71 16.65 3.85
C GLN A 290 -42.39 18.02 3.86
N LYS A 291 -41.88 19.01 3.10
CA LYS A 291 -42.53 20.31 2.96
C LYS A 291 -43.96 20.16 2.43
N LYS A 292 -44.15 19.32 1.41
CA LYS A 292 -45.47 19.08 0.81
C LYS A 292 -46.46 18.46 1.79
N ARG A 293 -46.00 17.57 2.69
CA ARG A 293 -46.83 17.05 3.79
C ARG A 293 -47.25 18.15 4.75
N ASP A 294 -46.37 19.09 5.07
CA ASP A 294 -46.68 20.24 5.92
C ASP A 294 -47.68 21.18 5.26
N ASP A 295 -47.46 21.53 3.98
CA ASP A 295 -48.34 22.40 3.20
C ASP A 295 -49.78 21.81 3.07
N GLN A 296 -49.90 20.48 3.05
CA GLN A 296 -51.20 19.78 3.03
C GLN A 296 -51.82 19.54 4.42
N ARG A 297 -51.21 20.05 5.50
CA ARG A 297 -51.59 19.81 6.90
C ARG A 297 -51.64 18.33 7.29
N ALA A 298 -50.82 17.51 6.64
CA ALA A 298 -50.68 16.09 6.92
C ALA A 298 -49.39 15.76 7.71
N SER A 299 -48.52 16.75 7.94
CA SER A 299 -47.36 16.60 8.81
C SER A 299 -47.78 16.58 10.28
N TYR A 300 -47.20 15.67 11.06
CA TYR A 300 -47.47 15.57 12.50
C TYR A 300 -46.80 16.68 13.32
N TRP A 301 -45.83 17.38 12.73
CA TRP A 301 -45.15 18.56 13.29
C TRP A 301 -44.79 19.53 12.17
N SER A 302 -44.65 20.81 12.49
CA SER A 302 -44.28 21.81 11.48
C SER A 302 -42.89 21.53 10.91
N PHE A 303 -42.77 21.61 9.58
CA PHE A 303 -41.52 21.36 8.89
C PHE A 303 -40.52 22.50 9.11
N GLN A 304 -40.99 23.76 9.16
CA GLN A 304 -40.13 24.91 9.40
C GLN A 304 -40.07 25.26 10.90
N PRO A 305 -38.87 25.47 11.49
CA PRO A 305 -37.53 25.08 11.04
C PRO A 305 -37.06 23.71 11.61
N GLN A 306 -37.74 23.21 12.64
CA GLN A 306 -37.33 22.02 13.40
C GLN A 306 -37.47 20.71 12.62
N GLY A 307 -38.54 20.51 11.85
CA GLY A 307 -38.72 19.30 11.04
C GLY A 307 -37.68 19.15 9.93
N ALA A 308 -37.30 20.25 9.28
CA ALA A 308 -36.25 20.29 8.27
C ALA A 308 -34.87 19.99 8.87
N SER A 309 -34.58 20.52 10.06
CA SER A 309 -33.34 20.25 10.78
C SER A 309 -33.26 18.79 11.21
N LEU A 310 -34.35 18.22 11.74
CA LEU A 310 -34.42 16.80 12.10
C LEU A 310 -34.15 15.90 10.88
N TYR A 311 -34.78 16.21 9.75
CA TYR A 311 -34.58 15.47 8.51
C TYR A 311 -33.11 15.51 8.06
N LEU A 312 -32.51 16.71 7.98
CA LEU A 312 -31.11 16.86 7.59
C LEU A 312 -30.17 16.15 8.57
N GLY A 313 -30.39 16.28 9.88
CA GLY A 313 -29.58 15.59 10.89
C GLY A 313 -29.57 14.08 10.71
N LEU A 314 -30.75 13.45 10.56
CA LEU A 314 -30.87 12.01 10.38
C LEU A 314 -30.26 11.52 9.07
N VAL A 315 -30.50 12.23 7.96
CA VAL A 315 -29.91 11.88 6.66
C VAL A 315 -28.40 12.07 6.67
N THR A 316 -27.86 13.10 7.33
CA THR A 316 -26.41 13.29 7.51
C THR A 316 -25.79 12.10 8.25
N ILE A 317 -26.42 11.60 9.32
CA ILE A 317 -25.92 10.40 10.01
C ILE A 317 -26.00 9.17 9.10
N ALA A 318 -27.09 9.01 8.33
CA ALA A 318 -27.23 7.87 7.43
C ALA A 318 -26.13 7.85 6.35
N VAL A 319 -25.82 9.00 5.71
CA VAL A 319 -24.75 9.07 4.72
C VAL A 319 -23.35 8.95 5.34
N SER A 320 -23.14 9.38 6.59
CA SER A 320 -21.86 9.13 7.28
C SER A 320 -21.64 7.66 7.60
N VAL A 321 -22.69 6.92 7.94
CA VAL A 321 -22.61 5.46 8.15
C VAL A 321 -22.31 4.76 6.82
N LEU A 322 -22.97 5.16 5.73
CA LEU A 322 -22.67 4.63 4.40
C LEU A 322 -21.21 4.92 3.99
N ALA A 323 -20.71 6.13 4.26
CA ALA A 323 -19.31 6.49 4.02
C ALA A 323 -18.36 5.58 4.82
N TYR A 324 -18.61 5.40 6.12
CA TYR A 324 -17.79 4.54 6.99
C TYR A 324 -17.75 3.10 6.50
N VAL A 325 -18.92 2.50 6.22
CA VAL A 325 -19.02 1.11 5.76
C VAL A 325 -18.30 0.90 4.42
N ASN A 326 -18.33 1.88 3.51
CA ASN A 326 -17.58 1.82 2.25
C ASN A 326 -16.08 2.06 2.46
N SER A 327 -15.69 2.96 3.38
CA SER A 327 -14.27 3.24 3.67
C SER A 327 -13.52 2.07 4.31
N THR A 328 -14.26 1.14 4.92
CA THR A 328 -13.72 -0.10 5.51
C THR A 328 -13.87 -1.29 4.56
N ALA A 329 -14.40 -1.08 3.35
CA ALA A 329 -14.74 -2.11 2.37
C ALA A 329 -15.50 -3.31 2.96
N ASN A 330 -16.41 -3.06 3.90
CA ASN A 330 -17.15 -4.11 4.60
C ASN A 330 -18.31 -4.59 3.73
N ASP A 331 -18.02 -5.54 2.83
CA ASP A 331 -18.94 -5.99 1.79
C ASP A 331 -20.25 -6.57 2.34
N SER A 332 -20.21 -7.37 3.41
CA SER A 332 -21.43 -7.86 4.07
C SER A 332 -22.34 -6.72 4.56
N ALA A 333 -21.75 -5.65 5.12
CA ALA A 333 -22.52 -4.48 5.57
C ALA A 333 -23.09 -3.68 4.37
N ILE A 334 -22.30 -3.48 3.32
CA ILE A 334 -22.73 -2.81 2.08
C ILE A 334 -23.91 -3.56 1.46
N GLU A 335 -23.81 -4.89 1.34
CA GLU A 335 -24.87 -5.73 0.79
C GLU A 335 -26.13 -5.73 1.67
N SER A 336 -25.97 -5.84 2.98
CA SER A 336 -27.09 -5.76 3.94
C SER A 336 -27.86 -4.44 3.80
N LEU A 337 -27.14 -3.31 3.72
CA LEU A 337 -27.76 -2.00 3.52
C LEU A 337 -28.40 -1.87 2.15
N SER A 338 -27.74 -2.34 1.09
CA SER A 338 -28.29 -2.33 -0.28
C SER A 338 -29.62 -3.10 -0.37
N GLN A 339 -29.65 -4.33 0.15
CA GLN A 339 -30.85 -5.18 0.17
C GLN A 339 -31.93 -4.60 1.10
N GLY A 340 -31.57 -4.13 2.29
CA GLY A 340 -32.49 -3.50 3.23
C GLY A 340 -33.15 -2.23 2.66
N ILE A 341 -32.38 -1.40 1.96
CA ILE A 341 -32.88 -0.23 1.24
C ILE A 341 -33.83 -0.66 0.11
N ASN A 342 -33.48 -1.70 -0.66
CA ASN A 342 -34.34 -2.22 -1.72
C ASN A 342 -35.67 -2.73 -1.15
N TYR A 343 -35.65 -3.48 -0.04
CA TYR A 343 -36.88 -3.94 0.63
C TYR A 343 -37.72 -2.80 1.16
N ALA A 344 -37.11 -1.79 1.78
CA ALA A 344 -37.83 -0.61 2.23
C ALA A 344 -38.54 0.10 1.08
N HIS A 345 -37.89 0.28 -0.07
CA HIS A 345 -38.47 0.94 -1.23
C HIS A 345 -39.46 0.07 -2.01
N LEU A 346 -39.23 -1.24 -2.12
CA LEU A 346 -40.13 -2.16 -2.81
C LEU A 346 -41.44 -2.29 -2.03
N THR A 347 -41.36 -2.62 -0.74
CA THR A 347 -42.55 -2.75 0.12
C THR A 347 -43.21 -1.39 0.36
N GLY A 348 -42.42 -0.34 0.53
CA GLY A 348 -42.91 1.03 0.63
C GLY A 348 -43.67 1.44 -0.64
N GLY A 349 -43.07 1.21 -1.79
CA GLY A 349 -43.60 1.58 -3.08
C GLY A 349 -44.85 0.80 -3.48
N VAL A 350 -44.89 -0.52 -3.23
CA VAL A 350 -46.09 -1.34 -3.48
C VAL A 350 -47.27 -0.87 -2.62
N LEU A 351 -47.05 -0.66 -1.32
CA LEU A 351 -48.13 -0.20 -0.44
C LEU A 351 -48.56 1.23 -0.76
N PHE A 352 -47.63 2.10 -1.16
CA PHE A 352 -47.96 3.45 -1.59
C PHE A 352 -48.70 3.47 -2.94
N PHE A 353 -48.35 2.56 -3.87
CA PHE A 353 -49.08 2.38 -5.12
C PHE A 353 -50.56 2.08 -4.87
N PHE A 354 -50.85 1.10 -4.01
CA PHE A 354 -52.23 0.79 -3.63
C PHE A 354 -52.89 1.92 -2.84
N TYR A 355 -52.15 2.61 -1.96
CA TYR A 355 -52.66 3.81 -1.28
C TYR A 355 -53.16 4.86 -2.29
N VAL A 356 -52.38 5.17 -3.34
CA VAL A 356 -52.78 6.15 -4.36
C VAL A 356 -53.95 5.64 -5.20
N LEU A 357 -53.88 4.39 -5.65
CA LEU A 357 -54.89 3.76 -6.50
C LEU A 357 -56.27 3.73 -5.81
N LEU A 358 -56.32 3.29 -4.55
CA LEU A 358 -57.56 3.12 -3.80
C LEU A 358 -58.17 4.45 -3.34
N ASN A 359 -57.33 5.42 -2.94
CA ASN A 359 -57.84 6.72 -2.46
C ASN A 359 -58.14 7.72 -3.57
N PHE A 360 -57.36 7.71 -4.65
CA PHE A 360 -57.36 8.78 -5.64
C PHE A 360 -57.56 8.32 -7.09
N GLY A 361 -57.75 7.01 -7.32
CA GLY A 361 -58.00 6.44 -8.64
C GLY A 361 -59.16 7.11 -9.40
N PRO A 362 -60.34 7.33 -8.79
CA PRO A 362 -61.44 8.05 -9.44
C PRO A 362 -61.05 9.47 -9.88
N GLN A 363 -60.38 10.23 -9.00
CA GLN A 363 -59.95 11.60 -9.27
C GLN A 363 -58.89 11.66 -10.36
N MET A 364 -58.01 10.65 -10.47
CA MET A 364 -57.06 10.52 -11.58
C MET A 364 -57.75 10.26 -12.92
N ARG A 365 -58.83 9.47 -12.94
CA ARG A 365 -59.63 9.20 -14.15
C ARG A 365 -60.32 10.46 -14.66
N GLU A 366 -60.77 11.31 -13.74
CA GLU A 366 -61.34 12.64 -14.02
C GLU A 366 -60.28 13.70 -14.39
N GLY A 367 -59.00 13.34 -14.40
CA GLY A 367 -57.90 14.25 -14.76
C GLY A 367 -57.64 15.36 -13.74
N LYS A 368 -58.03 15.15 -12.47
CA LYS A 368 -57.78 16.08 -11.37
C LYS A 368 -56.32 15.99 -10.89
N PRO A 369 -55.71 17.11 -10.43
CA PRO A 369 -54.33 17.13 -9.96
C PRO A 369 -54.18 16.51 -8.56
N VAL A 370 -54.17 15.18 -8.49
CA VAL A 370 -54.09 14.41 -7.22
C VAL A 370 -52.86 14.76 -6.40
N HIS A 371 -51.75 15.15 -7.03
CA HIS A 371 -50.54 15.51 -6.31
C HIS A 371 -50.74 16.65 -5.29
N ILE A 372 -51.75 17.51 -5.44
CA ILE A 372 -52.05 18.62 -4.51
C ILE A 372 -52.81 18.15 -3.26
N VAL A 373 -53.49 16.99 -3.34
CA VAL A 373 -54.33 16.43 -2.26
C VAL A 373 -53.86 15.05 -1.79
N LEU A 374 -52.66 14.64 -2.20
CA LEU A 374 -52.09 13.30 -2.00
C LEU A 374 -52.09 12.81 -0.54
N PHE A 375 -52.06 13.70 0.44
CA PHE A 375 -52.06 13.37 1.87
C PHE A 375 -53.41 13.64 2.57
N LYS A 376 -54.49 13.83 1.80
CA LYS A 376 -55.87 13.93 2.29
C LYS A 376 -56.70 12.75 1.76
N PRO A 377 -56.43 11.52 2.23
CA PRO A 377 -57.08 10.31 1.72
C PRO A 377 -58.54 10.20 2.17
N ALA A 378 -59.37 9.53 1.38
CA ALA A 378 -60.78 9.25 1.70
C ALA A 378 -60.99 7.93 2.46
N TYR A 379 -60.14 6.92 2.22
CA TYR A 379 -60.31 5.56 2.74
C TYR A 379 -59.15 5.13 3.64
N ILE A 380 -57.93 5.06 3.09
CA ILE A 380 -56.77 4.51 3.78
C ILE A 380 -55.81 5.64 4.12
N ALA A 381 -55.53 5.87 5.41
CA ALA A 381 -54.53 6.85 5.82
C ALA A 381 -53.10 6.40 5.47
N SER A 382 -52.22 7.36 5.13
CA SER A 382 -50.82 7.08 4.75
C SER A 382 -50.02 6.39 5.86
N PHE A 383 -50.41 6.56 7.13
CA PHE A 383 -49.84 5.86 8.27
C PHE A 383 -50.02 4.34 8.18
N HIS A 384 -51.21 3.87 7.80
CA HIS A 384 -51.48 2.43 7.64
C HIS A 384 -50.63 1.83 6.53
N ALA A 385 -50.48 2.54 5.41
CA ALA A 385 -49.61 2.11 4.32
C ALA A 385 -48.16 1.93 4.80
N ARG A 386 -47.64 2.86 5.62
CA ARG A 386 -46.29 2.72 6.21
C ARG A 386 -46.17 1.54 7.16
N GLY A 387 -47.14 1.35 8.06
CA GLY A 387 -47.14 0.24 9.00
C GLY A 387 -47.16 -1.11 8.28
N LEU A 388 -47.99 -1.25 7.25
CA LEU A 388 -48.05 -2.45 6.42
C LEU A 388 -46.77 -2.69 5.61
N SER A 389 -46.09 -1.63 5.15
CA SER A 389 -44.78 -1.78 4.49
C SER A 389 -43.73 -2.40 5.41
N VAL A 390 -43.70 -2.01 6.69
CA VAL A 390 -42.78 -2.61 7.68
C VAL A 390 -43.09 -4.10 7.87
N ILE A 391 -44.37 -4.45 8.02
CA ILE A 391 -44.80 -5.85 8.16
C ILE A 391 -44.41 -6.65 6.92
N LEU A 392 -44.68 -6.13 5.72
CA LEU A 392 -44.35 -6.80 4.46
C LEU A 392 -42.83 -6.97 4.30
N CYS A 393 -42.03 -6.01 4.76
CA CYS A 393 -40.57 -6.14 4.75
C CYS A 393 -40.10 -7.27 5.66
N VAL A 394 -40.66 -7.39 6.88
CA VAL A 394 -40.36 -8.51 7.78
C VAL A 394 -40.76 -9.85 7.16
N VAL A 395 -41.89 -9.92 6.46
CA VAL A 395 -42.32 -11.12 5.73
C VAL A 395 -41.33 -11.48 4.60
N LEU A 396 -40.85 -10.49 3.84
CA LEU A 396 -39.83 -10.74 2.81
C LEU A 396 -38.50 -11.22 3.42
N MET A 397 -38.06 -10.61 4.52
CA MET A 397 -36.87 -11.05 5.24
C MET A 397 -37.01 -12.50 5.75
N TYR A 398 -38.17 -12.84 6.31
CA TYR A 398 -38.47 -14.21 6.75
C TYR A 398 -38.39 -15.21 5.59
N TYR A 399 -38.96 -14.86 4.43
CA TYR A 399 -38.91 -15.73 3.24
C TYR A 399 -37.48 -15.97 2.74
N ASN A 400 -36.57 -15.02 2.99
CA ASN A 400 -35.15 -15.13 2.65
C ASN A 400 -34.30 -15.54 3.87
N ASN A 401 -34.86 -16.28 4.83
CA ASN A 401 -34.19 -16.82 6.02
C ASN A 401 -33.42 -15.77 6.84
N TYR A 402 -33.86 -14.52 6.83
CA TYR A 402 -33.19 -13.38 7.47
C TYR A 402 -31.75 -13.16 6.99
N TYR A 403 -31.41 -13.57 5.76
CA TYR A 403 -30.05 -13.44 5.23
C TYR A 403 -29.54 -11.99 5.29
N VAL A 404 -30.38 -11.00 4.91
CA VAL A 404 -30.04 -9.56 5.03
C VAL A 404 -29.60 -9.16 6.44
N PHE A 405 -30.25 -9.72 7.47
CA PHE A 405 -29.90 -9.46 8.87
C PHE A 405 -28.60 -10.16 9.26
N GLN A 406 -28.42 -11.41 8.84
CA GLN A 406 -27.17 -12.16 9.07
C GLN A 406 -25.97 -11.45 8.45
N GLN A 407 -26.10 -10.91 7.24
CA GLN A 407 -25.07 -10.08 6.61
C GLN A 407 -24.75 -8.81 7.41
N GLY A 408 -25.79 -8.16 7.98
CA GLY A 408 -25.59 -7.01 8.87
C GLY A 408 -24.80 -7.38 10.13
N VAL A 409 -25.05 -8.57 10.69
CA VAL A 409 -24.30 -9.14 11.83
C VAL A 409 -22.88 -9.54 11.43
N ALA A 410 -22.68 -10.14 10.26
CA ALA A 410 -21.35 -10.41 9.72
C ALA A 410 -20.52 -9.13 9.59
N GLY A 411 -21.15 -8.05 9.10
CA GLY A 411 -20.53 -6.73 9.01
C GLY A 411 -20.13 -6.15 10.39
N TYR A 412 -20.89 -6.42 11.46
CA TYR A 412 -20.49 -6.04 12.81
C TYR A 412 -19.21 -6.75 13.25
N TYR A 413 -19.14 -8.07 13.05
CA TYR A 413 -17.95 -8.84 13.40
C TYR A 413 -16.75 -8.49 12.54
N ASN A 414 -16.96 -8.14 11.26
CA ASN A 414 -15.89 -7.58 10.42
C ASN A 414 -15.31 -6.29 11.00
N ALA A 415 -16.16 -5.36 11.46
CA ALA A 415 -15.70 -4.11 12.08
C ALA A 415 -14.94 -4.34 13.39
N GLN A 416 -15.35 -5.33 14.18
CA GLN A 416 -14.62 -5.72 15.40
C GLN A 416 -13.30 -6.44 15.09
N GLY A 417 -13.26 -7.27 14.04
CA GLY A 417 -12.06 -7.91 13.53
C GLY A 417 -11.03 -6.89 13.02
N ASP A 418 -11.49 -5.90 12.27
CA ASP A 418 -10.65 -4.78 11.79
C ASP A 418 -10.02 -4.01 12.96
N LEU A 419 -10.81 -3.73 14.00
CA LEU A 419 -10.34 -3.04 15.19
C LEU A 419 -9.30 -3.86 15.96
N ALA A 420 -9.53 -5.17 16.11
CA ALA A 420 -8.58 -6.07 16.75
C ALA A 420 -7.28 -6.21 15.94
N ALA A 421 -7.38 -6.31 14.61
CA ALA A 421 -6.23 -6.35 13.70
C ALA A 421 -5.41 -5.05 13.74
N ALA A 422 -6.07 -3.90 13.78
CA ALA A 422 -5.42 -2.59 13.92
C ALA A 422 -4.66 -2.45 15.25
N ARG A 423 -5.09 -3.16 16.30
CA ARG A 423 -4.41 -3.26 17.60
C ARG A 423 -3.34 -4.36 17.65
N GLN A 424 -3.14 -5.07 16.55
CA GLN A 424 -2.24 -6.23 16.45
C GLN A 424 -2.62 -7.40 17.37
N ASP A 425 -3.88 -7.47 17.84
CA ASP A 425 -4.43 -8.64 18.53
C ASP A 425 -4.98 -9.62 17.49
N TYR A 426 -4.06 -10.29 16.80
CA TYR A 426 -4.39 -11.16 15.67
C TYR A 426 -5.27 -12.36 16.05
N ARG A 427 -5.16 -12.86 17.28
CA ARG A 427 -5.98 -13.97 17.77
C ARG A 427 -7.44 -13.54 17.97
N LEU A 428 -7.64 -12.36 18.53
CA LEU A 428 -8.98 -11.80 18.67
C LEU A 428 -9.56 -11.43 17.30
N ALA A 429 -8.75 -10.85 16.41
CA ALA A 429 -9.14 -10.53 15.05
C ALA A 429 -9.61 -11.76 14.27
N GLU A 430 -8.84 -12.85 14.34
CA GLU A 430 -9.19 -14.14 13.72
C GLU A 430 -10.55 -14.65 14.23
N THR A 431 -10.78 -14.60 15.55
CA THR A 431 -12.05 -15.03 16.14
C THR A 431 -13.23 -14.22 15.59
N PHE A 432 -13.10 -12.90 15.50
CA PHE A 432 -14.15 -12.04 14.97
C PHE A 432 -14.37 -12.26 13.47
N TYR A 433 -13.32 -12.39 12.66
CA TYR A 433 -13.50 -12.70 11.24
C TYR A 433 -14.10 -14.08 11.01
N GLN A 434 -13.75 -15.09 11.83
CA GLN A 434 -14.41 -16.41 11.78
C GLN A 434 -15.91 -16.30 12.11
N GLN A 435 -16.29 -15.48 13.10
CA GLN A 435 -17.70 -15.21 13.40
C GLN A 435 -18.39 -14.50 12.23
N GLY A 436 -17.73 -13.52 11.61
CA GLY A 436 -18.22 -12.84 10.40
C GLY A 436 -18.49 -13.82 9.25
N ALA A 437 -17.51 -14.66 8.93
CA ALA A 437 -17.65 -15.74 7.96
C ALA A 437 -18.73 -16.76 8.36
N GLY A 438 -18.93 -17.02 9.66
CA GLY A 438 -20.01 -17.87 10.14
C GLY A 438 -21.42 -17.36 9.77
N PHE A 439 -21.62 -16.04 9.74
CA PHE A 439 -22.89 -15.42 9.34
C PHE A 439 -23.01 -15.16 7.83
N ASP A 440 -21.90 -14.89 7.14
CA ASP A 440 -21.85 -14.72 5.68
C ASP A 440 -20.64 -15.45 5.09
N PHE A 441 -20.80 -16.76 4.83
CA PHE A 441 -19.69 -17.69 4.52
C PHE A 441 -18.70 -17.21 3.45
N GLN A 442 -19.19 -16.61 2.37
CA GLN A 442 -18.36 -16.21 1.23
C GLN A 442 -18.07 -14.71 1.18
N ASN A 443 -18.28 -13.98 2.28
CA ASN A 443 -18.00 -12.55 2.28
C ASN A 443 -16.51 -12.29 2.07
N HIS A 444 -16.20 -11.28 1.26
CA HIS A 444 -14.85 -10.94 0.89
C HIS A 444 -14.07 -10.42 2.10
N LYS A 445 -14.68 -9.58 2.92
CA LYS A 445 -14.01 -8.90 4.05
C LYS A 445 -13.43 -9.86 5.08
N SER A 446 -14.26 -10.73 5.68
CA SER A 446 -13.81 -11.72 6.67
C SER A 446 -12.77 -12.65 6.08
N ASN A 447 -13.02 -13.18 4.88
CA ASN A 447 -12.15 -14.17 4.28
C ASN A 447 -10.81 -13.58 3.86
N TYR A 448 -10.78 -12.35 3.34
CA TYR A 448 -9.54 -11.67 3.05
C TYR A 448 -8.78 -11.33 4.33
N GLY A 449 -9.48 -10.90 5.39
CA GLY A 449 -8.90 -10.69 6.72
C GLY A 449 -8.26 -11.96 7.27
N LEU A 450 -8.97 -13.08 7.28
CA LEU A 450 -8.46 -14.40 7.69
C LEU A 450 -7.28 -14.85 6.83
N ALA A 451 -7.36 -14.66 5.51
CA ALA A 451 -6.26 -14.96 4.61
C ALA A 451 -5.01 -14.12 4.94
N SER A 452 -5.19 -12.82 5.23
CA SER A 452 -4.10 -11.93 5.64
C SER A 452 -3.44 -12.39 6.94
N LEU A 453 -4.25 -12.81 7.93
CA LEU A 453 -3.73 -13.33 9.21
C LEU A 453 -2.98 -14.66 9.04
N ALA A 454 -3.54 -15.60 8.28
CA ALA A 454 -2.88 -16.88 7.97
C ALA A 454 -1.55 -16.65 7.23
N TRP A 455 -1.54 -15.66 6.32
CA TRP A 455 -0.36 -15.28 5.56
C TRP A 455 0.76 -14.70 6.45
N ILE A 456 0.42 -13.85 7.41
CA ILE A 456 1.36 -13.32 8.42
C ILE A 456 1.97 -14.46 9.26
N GLN A 457 1.22 -15.53 9.51
CA GLN A 457 1.67 -16.71 10.26
C GLN A 457 2.47 -17.70 9.41
N GLY A 458 2.56 -17.50 8.09
CA GLY A 458 3.23 -18.42 7.15
C GLY A 458 2.39 -19.64 6.74
N ASP A 459 1.10 -19.68 7.09
CA ASP A 459 0.17 -20.75 6.68
C ASP A 459 -0.47 -20.40 5.32
N PHE A 460 0.26 -20.66 4.23
CA PHE A 460 -0.19 -20.36 2.87
C PHE A 460 -1.33 -21.28 2.41
N ALA A 461 -1.41 -22.51 2.92
CA ALA A 461 -2.50 -23.44 2.64
C ALA A 461 -3.86 -22.91 3.14
N SER A 462 -3.94 -22.48 4.40
CA SER A 462 -5.15 -21.86 4.95
C SER A 462 -5.46 -20.53 4.26
N ALA A 463 -4.43 -19.72 3.99
CA ALA A 463 -4.59 -18.46 3.25
C ALA A 463 -5.23 -18.69 1.87
N ALA A 464 -4.78 -19.70 1.12
CA ALA A 464 -5.38 -20.07 -0.17
C ALA A 464 -6.84 -20.50 0.00
N GLY A 465 -7.16 -21.26 1.05
CA GLY A 465 -8.54 -21.64 1.38
C GLY A 465 -9.46 -20.43 1.59
N PHE A 466 -9.02 -19.45 2.38
CA PHE A 466 -9.78 -18.24 2.64
C PHE A 466 -9.84 -17.31 1.42
N PHE A 467 -8.76 -17.10 0.67
CA PHE A 467 -8.81 -16.32 -0.56
C PHE A 467 -9.76 -16.95 -1.60
N ARG A 468 -9.85 -18.28 -1.66
CA ARG A 468 -10.83 -18.99 -2.52
C ARG A 468 -12.27 -18.66 -2.13
N GLN A 469 -12.56 -18.50 -0.85
CA GLN A 469 -13.88 -18.04 -0.38
C GLN A 469 -14.10 -16.55 -0.72
N ALA A 470 -13.08 -15.70 -0.56
CA ALA A 470 -13.17 -14.28 -0.89
C ALA A 470 -13.44 -14.02 -2.38
N VAL A 471 -12.89 -14.83 -3.30
CA VAL A 471 -13.17 -14.68 -4.75
C VAL A 471 -14.54 -15.24 -5.17
N ALA A 472 -15.20 -16.04 -4.33
CA ALA A 472 -16.42 -16.75 -4.71
C ALA A 472 -17.65 -15.84 -4.83
N LYS A 473 -17.78 -14.84 -3.95
CA LYS A 473 -18.93 -13.93 -3.93
C LYS A 473 -18.62 -12.57 -4.55
N ASN A 474 -17.66 -11.85 -3.96
CA ASN A 474 -17.23 -10.51 -4.37
C ASN A 474 -15.74 -10.53 -4.77
N PRO A 475 -15.42 -11.04 -5.96
CA PRO A 475 -14.04 -11.13 -6.40
C PRO A 475 -13.42 -9.76 -6.55
N SER A 476 -12.14 -9.69 -6.23
CA SER A 476 -11.30 -8.50 -6.43
C SER A 476 -9.97 -8.92 -7.05
N PRO A 477 -9.29 -8.03 -7.78
CA PRO A 477 -7.95 -8.29 -8.29
C PRO A 477 -6.98 -8.71 -7.19
N TYR A 478 -7.08 -8.08 -6.02
CA TYR A 478 -6.28 -8.38 -4.84
C TYR A 478 -6.47 -9.81 -4.33
N ALA A 479 -7.71 -10.30 -4.25
CA ALA A 479 -7.97 -11.66 -3.78
C ALA A 479 -7.44 -12.72 -4.76
N TYR A 480 -7.50 -12.46 -6.07
CA TYR A 480 -6.88 -13.34 -7.07
C TYR A 480 -5.35 -13.33 -6.99
N ALA A 481 -4.73 -12.16 -6.76
CA ALA A 481 -3.29 -12.07 -6.58
C ALA A 481 -2.84 -12.78 -5.29
N GLY A 482 -3.55 -12.57 -4.18
CA GLY A 482 -3.31 -13.26 -2.91
C GLY A 482 -3.47 -14.78 -3.03
N LEU A 483 -4.52 -15.25 -3.71
CA LEU A 483 -4.73 -16.68 -3.97
C LEU A 483 -3.61 -17.26 -4.84
N THR A 484 -3.28 -16.59 -5.95
CA THR A 484 -2.20 -17.00 -6.86
C THR A 484 -0.87 -17.12 -6.12
N ARG A 485 -0.54 -16.12 -5.29
CA ARG A 485 0.69 -16.12 -4.49
C ARG A 485 0.70 -17.24 -3.46
N SER A 486 -0.41 -17.45 -2.75
CA SER A 486 -0.52 -18.51 -1.74
C SER A 486 -0.33 -19.90 -2.38
N LEU A 487 -0.94 -20.13 -3.54
CA LEU A 487 -0.76 -21.38 -4.31
C LEU A 487 0.67 -21.54 -4.85
N THR A 488 1.32 -20.43 -5.25
CA THR A 488 2.72 -20.47 -5.71
C THR A 488 3.68 -20.85 -4.59
N ASN A 489 3.44 -20.34 -3.37
CA ASN A 489 4.23 -20.65 -2.19
C ASN A 489 4.05 -22.10 -1.72
N GLU A 490 2.86 -22.69 -1.91
CA GLU A 490 2.58 -24.11 -1.67
C GLU A 490 3.06 -25.02 -2.82
N GLU A 491 3.84 -24.49 -3.78
CA GLU A 491 4.35 -25.20 -4.95
C GLU A 491 3.27 -25.78 -5.88
N LEU A 492 2.02 -25.31 -5.77
CA LEU A 492 0.88 -25.68 -6.62
C LEU A 492 0.85 -24.84 -7.91
N ALA A 493 1.91 -24.94 -8.71
CA ALA A 493 2.13 -24.08 -9.87
C ALA A 493 0.99 -24.09 -10.91
N PHE A 494 0.36 -25.26 -11.15
CA PHE A 494 -0.77 -25.36 -12.09
C PHE A 494 -2.01 -24.62 -11.57
N ASP A 495 -2.36 -24.78 -10.30
CA ASP A 495 -3.51 -24.09 -9.70
C ASP A 495 -3.27 -22.58 -9.64
N ALA A 496 -2.05 -22.15 -9.34
CA ALA A 496 -1.66 -20.74 -9.38
C ALA A 496 -1.83 -20.17 -10.79
N PHE A 497 -1.39 -20.90 -11.83
CA PHE A 497 -1.55 -20.47 -13.22
C PHE A 497 -3.02 -20.34 -13.65
N PHE A 498 -3.86 -21.34 -13.36
CA PHE A 498 -5.29 -21.27 -13.69
C PHE A 498 -5.99 -20.16 -12.92
N THR A 499 -5.65 -19.96 -11.64
CA THR A 499 -6.18 -18.88 -10.82
C THR A 499 -5.82 -17.51 -11.39
N ALA A 500 -4.55 -17.30 -11.76
CA ALA A 500 -4.10 -16.05 -12.37
C ALA A 500 -4.81 -15.77 -13.70
N ARG A 501 -4.97 -16.81 -14.52
CA ARG A 501 -5.70 -16.73 -15.80
C ARG A 501 -7.17 -16.40 -15.60
N ASP A 502 -7.83 -17.01 -14.61
CA ASP A 502 -9.23 -16.72 -14.32
C ASP A 502 -9.41 -15.32 -13.73
N GLY A 503 -8.47 -14.86 -12.90
CA GLY A 503 -8.39 -13.46 -12.47
C GLY A 503 -8.26 -12.50 -13.65
N GLN A 504 -7.37 -12.78 -14.60
CA GLN A 504 -7.19 -11.96 -15.81
C GLN A 504 -8.45 -11.94 -16.70
N LYS A 505 -9.14 -13.07 -16.88
CA LYS A 505 -10.41 -13.11 -17.63
C LYS A 505 -11.49 -12.25 -16.98
N ARG A 506 -11.55 -12.26 -15.64
CA ARG A 506 -12.55 -11.52 -14.88
C ARG A 506 -12.24 -10.03 -14.79
N PHE A 507 -10.95 -9.67 -14.79
CA PHE A 507 -10.45 -8.29 -14.75
C PHE A 507 -9.51 -8.02 -15.94
N PRO A 508 -10.04 -7.96 -17.18
CA PRO A 508 -9.21 -7.89 -18.39
C PRO A 508 -8.39 -6.60 -18.50
N ASN A 509 -8.83 -5.53 -17.81
CA ASN A 509 -8.17 -4.22 -17.81
C ASN A 509 -7.26 -4.01 -16.59
N ASN A 510 -7.09 -5.02 -15.71
CA ASN A 510 -6.18 -4.91 -14.58
C ASN A 510 -4.76 -5.32 -15.00
N GLY A 511 -3.89 -4.32 -15.16
CA GLY A 511 -2.51 -4.55 -15.59
C GLY A 511 -1.67 -5.34 -14.57
N GLU A 512 -1.97 -5.22 -13.28
CA GLU A 512 -1.20 -5.87 -12.21
C GLU A 512 -1.36 -7.40 -12.25
N LEU A 513 -2.60 -7.88 -12.37
CA LEU A 513 -2.88 -9.30 -12.59
C LEU A 513 -2.30 -9.82 -13.90
N MET A 514 -2.32 -8.99 -14.95
CA MET A 514 -1.74 -9.33 -16.25
C MET A 514 -0.22 -9.50 -16.17
N SER A 515 0.46 -8.60 -15.45
CA SER A 515 1.89 -8.70 -15.15
C SER A 515 2.21 -9.96 -14.35
N ASN A 516 1.39 -10.29 -13.34
CA ASN A 516 1.58 -11.51 -12.55
C ASN A 516 1.38 -12.79 -13.39
N LEU A 517 0.41 -12.80 -14.30
CA LEU A 517 0.23 -13.91 -15.23
C LEU A 517 1.43 -14.05 -16.19
N ALA A 518 1.94 -12.92 -16.70
CA ALA A 518 3.15 -12.88 -17.54
C ALA A 518 4.37 -13.42 -16.78
N TYR A 519 4.47 -13.10 -15.49
CA TYR A 519 5.51 -13.60 -14.59
C TYR A 519 5.46 -15.12 -14.41
N LEU A 520 4.27 -15.70 -14.24
CA LEU A 520 4.12 -17.16 -14.21
C LEU A 520 4.49 -17.81 -15.54
N HIS A 521 4.11 -17.21 -16.68
CA HIS A 521 4.54 -17.67 -18.00
C HIS A 521 6.07 -17.61 -18.15
N ALA A 522 6.70 -16.53 -17.68
CA ALA A 522 8.15 -16.37 -17.72
C ALA A 522 8.87 -17.40 -16.85
N LYS A 523 8.36 -17.73 -15.65
CA LYS A 523 8.89 -18.81 -14.81
C LYS A 523 8.71 -20.19 -15.47
N ALA A 524 7.61 -20.41 -16.19
CA ALA A 524 7.33 -21.63 -16.93
C ALA A 524 8.03 -21.73 -18.32
N ASN A 525 8.95 -20.82 -18.66
CA ASN A 525 9.62 -20.75 -19.97
C ASN A 525 8.68 -20.50 -21.19
N GLY A 526 7.44 -20.06 -20.97
CA GLY A 526 6.49 -19.68 -22.04
C GLY A 526 6.72 -18.26 -22.56
N LEU A 527 7.64 -18.11 -23.51
CA LEU A 527 8.18 -16.81 -23.94
C LEU A 527 7.18 -15.88 -24.60
N ASP A 528 6.54 -16.32 -25.68
CA ASP A 528 5.66 -15.46 -26.49
C ASP A 528 4.48 -14.93 -25.66
N SER A 529 3.95 -15.79 -24.78
CA SER A 529 2.89 -15.41 -23.85
C SER A 529 3.39 -14.40 -22.82
N ALA A 530 4.55 -14.65 -22.21
CA ALA A 530 5.13 -13.71 -21.24
C ALA A 530 5.36 -12.33 -21.87
N GLN A 531 5.98 -12.26 -23.05
CA GLN A 531 6.21 -11.01 -23.77
C GLN A 531 4.90 -10.28 -24.08
N TYR A 532 3.91 -10.99 -24.62
CA TYR A 532 2.60 -10.42 -24.93
C TYR A 532 1.91 -9.82 -23.70
N TYR A 533 1.86 -10.57 -22.59
CA TYR A 533 1.19 -10.12 -21.38
C TYR A 533 1.95 -8.98 -20.68
N TYR A 534 3.30 -8.99 -20.68
CA TYR A 534 4.06 -7.87 -20.15
C TYR A 534 3.89 -6.59 -20.98
N ALA A 535 3.96 -6.68 -22.31
CA ALA A 535 3.76 -5.52 -23.18
C ALA A 535 2.41 -4.85 -22.93
N LYS A 536 1.34 -5.64 -22.78
CA LYS A 536 0.02 -5.13 -22.41
C LYS A 536 -0.06 -4.61 -20.98
N ALA A 537 0.62 -5.25 -20.03
CA ALA A 537 0.66 -4.78 -18.65
C ALA A 537 1.34 -3.41 -18.52
N ILE A 538 2.36 -3.11 -19.33
CA ILE A 538 3.00 -1.78 -19.38
C ILE A 538 1.98 -0.68 -19.73
N GLU A 539 1.02 -0.96 -20.61
CA GLU A 539 -0.03 0.00 -21.02
C GLU A 539 -1.14 0.19 -19.98
N LEU A 540 -1.39 -0.83 -19.12
CA LEU A 540 -2.57 -0.89 -18.25
C LEU A 540 -2.27 -0.69 -16.76
N THR A 541 -1.03 -0.90 -16.31
CA THR A 541 -0.66 -0.79 -14.89
C THR A 541 -0.53 0.67 -14.44
N ARG A 542 -0.80 0.95 -13.15
CA ARG A 542 -0.47 2.26 -12.56
C ARG A 542 1.05 2.48 -12.46
N GLN A 543 1.82 1.41 -12.35
CA GLN A 543 3.28 1.42 -12.22
C GLN A 543 3.93 0.60 -13.35
N ALA A 544 3.97 1.19 -14.54
CA ALA A 544 4.51 0.56 -15.77
C ALA A 544 5.97 0.08 -15.65
N GLY A 545 6.74 0.66 -14.72
CA GLY A 545 8.11 0.25 -14.44
C GLY A 545 8.24 -1.23 -14.03
N VAL A 546 7.27 -1.77 -13.29
CA VAL A 546 7.29 -3.18 -12.82
C VAL A 546 7.26 -4.18 -14.00
N PRO A 547 6.25 -4.17 -14.89
CA PRO A 547 6.25 -5.07 -16.05
C PRO A 547 7.37 -4.74 -17.06
N ALA A 548 7.82 -3.49 -17.16
CA ALA A 548 8.96 -3.13 -18.01
C ALA A 548 10.28 -3.76 -17.51
N THR A 549 10.57 -3.66 -16.20
CA THR A 549 11.69 -4.33 -15.53
C THR A 549 11.66 -5.82 -15.83
N ASN A 550 10.51 -6.47 -15.65
CA ASN A 550 10.36 -7.90 -15.92
C ASN A 550 10.62 -8.30 -17.36
N LEU A 551 10.10 -7.52 -18.31
CA LEU A 551 10.28 -7.79 -19.73
C LEU A 551 11.76 -7.62 -20.14
N MET A 552 12.46 -6.63 -19.60
CA MET A 552 13.91 -6.48 -19.79
C MET A 552 14.66 -7.69 -19.22
N ALA A 553 14.35 -8.12 -18.00
CA ALA A 553 14.96 -9.31 -17.38
C ALA A 553 14.69 -10.58 -18.19
N LEU A 554 13.51 -10.70 -18.79
CA LEU A 554 13.17 -11.82 -19.67
C LEU A 554 14.07 -11.86 -20.91
N TYR A 555 14.31 -10.72 -21.57
CA TYR A 555 15.22 -10.63 -22.72
C TYR A 555 16.67 -10.90 -22.33
N LEU A 556 17.13 -10.31 -21.22
CA LEU A 556 18.48 -10.54 -20.68
C LEU A 556 18.74 -12.01 -20.40
N ARG A 557 17.82 -12.70 -19.70
CA ARG A 557 17.94 -14.13 -19.38
C ARG A 557 17.98 -15.01 -20.64
N LYS A 558 17.43 -14.54 -21.75
CA LYS A 558 17.44 -15.27 -23.04
C LYS A 558 18.64 -14.91 -23.92
N GLY A 559 19.43 -13.91 -23.55
CA GLY A 559 20.54 -13.40 -24.35
C GLY A 559 20.11 -12.54 -25.54
N ASP A 560 18.84 -12.10 -25.61
CA ASP A 560 18.36 -11.17 -26.65
C ASP A 560 18.69 -9.72 -26.27
N LEU A 561 19.98 -9.41 -26.30
CA LEU A 561 20.51 -8.09 -25.95
C LEU A 561 19.96 -6.96 -26.86
N PRO A 562 19.75 -7.15 -28.18
CA PRO A 562 19.15 -6.12 -29.02
C PRO A 562 17.73 -5.74 -28.60
N ALA A 563 16.88 -6.72 -28.28
CA ALA A 563 15.53 -6.46 -27.80
C ALA A 563 15.56 -5.78 -26.41
N ALA A 564 16.44 -6.23 -25.52
CA ALA A 564 16.61 -5.63 -24.20
C ALA A 564 17.09 -4.17 -24.30
N GLU A 565 18.04 -3.87 -25.19
CA GLU A 565 18.53 -2.51 -25.42
C GLU A 565 17.46 -1.60 -26.02
N LYS A 566 16.71 -2.09 -27.01
CA LYS A 566 15.58 -1.34 -27.57
C LYS A 566 14.57 -0.98 -26.47
N LEU A 567 14.14 -1.97 -25.69
CA LEU A 567 13.18 -1.73 -24.60
C LEU A 567 13.72 -0.80 -23.53
N ALA A 568 15.01 -0.94 -23.16
CA ALA A 568 15.69 -0.05 -22.22
C ALA A 568 15.63 1.41 -22.67
N SER A 569 15.75 1.68 -23.97
CA SER A 569 15.63 3.03 -24.52
C SER A 569 14.19 3.55 -24.56
N GLU A 570 13.22 2.69 -24.86
CA GLU A 570 11.79 3.06 -24.99
C GLU A 570 11.12 3.28 -23.63
N GLN A 571 11.52 2.53 -22.60
CA GLN A 571 10.90 2.52 -21.26
C GLN A 571 11.80 3.16 -20.20
N ALA A 572 12.56 4.21 -20.56
CA ALA A 572 13.40 4.91 -19.60
C ALA A 572 12.56 5.56 -18.49
N SER A 573 12.94 5.30 -17.24
CA SER A 573 12.18 5.71 -16.06
C SER A 573 13.09 5.98 -14.85
N ASP A 574 12.65 6.87 -13.96
CA ASP A 574 13.29 7.09 -12.66
C ASP A 574 13.05 5.94 -11.67
N TYR A 575 12.23 4.95 -12.03
CA TYR A 575 12.00 3.78 -11.20
C TYR A 575 13.28 2.92 -11.08
N VAL A 576 13.77 2.74 -9.86
CA VAL A 576 15.08 2.12 -9.57
C VAL A 576 15.23 0.76 -10.23
N SER A 577 14.21 -0.11 -10.17
CA SER A 577 14.29 -1.45 -10.74
C SER A 577 14.37 -1.46 -12.28
N VAL A 578 13.86 -0.41 -12.94
CA VAL A 578 14.08 -0.22 -14.39
C VAL A 578 15.55 0.13 -14.63
N GLN A 579 16.09 1.08 -13.86
CA GLN A 579 17.51 1.49 -13.98
C GLN A 579 18.48 0.32 -13.74
N VAL A 580 18.17 -0.57 -12.79
CA VAL A 580 18.98 -1.78 -12.55
C VAL A 580 19.10 -2.61 -13.81
N ASN A 581 17.98 -2.90 -14.48
CA ASN A 581 17.98 -3.74 -15.67
C ASN A 581 18.53 -3.00 -16.89
N GLN A 582 18.32 -1.69 -17.02
CA GLN A 582 18.98 -0.88 -18.03
C GLN A 582 20.51 -0.93 -17.87
N LYS A 583 21.01 -0.84 -16.63
CA LYS A 583 22.44 -0.97 -16.35
C LYS A 583 22.98 -2.37 -16.59
N ALA A 584 22.19 -3.40 -16.32
CA ALA A 584 22.55 -4.75 -16.71
C ALA A 584 22.70 -4.88 -18.23
N VAL A 585 21.79 -4.28 -19.02
CA VAL A 585 21.88 -4.24 -20.48
C VAL A 585 23.14 -3.50 -20.94
N GLU A 586 23.41 -2.31 -20.41
CA GLU A 586 24.62 -1.53 -20.74
C GLU A 586 25.90 -2.32 -20.43
N LEU A 587 25.97 -2.91 -19.23
CA LEU A 587 27.09 -3.72 -18.76
C LEU A 587 27.37 -4.92 -19.69
N LEU A 588 26.33 -5.62 -20.11
CA LEU A 588 26.44 -6.77 -21.00
C LEU A 588 26.79 -6.36 -22.44
N ASN A 589 26.34 -5.19 -22.89
CA ASN A 589 26.70 -4.60 -24.19
C ASN A 589 28.06 -3.87 -24.20
N GLY A 590 28.74 -3.76 -23.05
CA GLY A 590 29.99 -2.98 -22.94
C GLY A 590 29.81 -1.48 -23.13
N LYS A 591 28.60 -0.97 -22.90
CA LYS A 591 28.27 0.46 -22.89
C LYS A 591 28.26 0.96 -21.45
N SER A 592 28.33 2.28 -21.29
CA SER A 592 28.14 2.96 -20.01
C SER A 592 27.52 4.34 -20.25
N SER A 593 26.49 4.66 -19.48
CA SER A 593 25.93 6.00 -19.35
C SER A 593 26.11 6.54 -17.92
N GLU A 594 26.11 7.87 -17.75
CA GLU A 594 26.12 8.46 -16.41
C GLU A 594 24.83 8.10 -15.66
N THR A 595 24.93 7.78 -14.38
CA THR A 595 23.76 7.54 -13.54
C THR A 595 23.92 8.22 -12.19
N LYS A 596 22.92 9.03 -11.86
CA LYS A 596 22.90 9.77 -10.62
C LYS A 596 22.42 8.85 -9.50
N ILE A 597 23.35 8.20 -8.82
CA ILE A 597 23.07 7.37 -7.66
C ILE A 597 22.89 8.29 -6.44
N SER A 598 21.66 8.43 -5.96
CA SER A 598 21.31 9.27 -4.79
C SER A 598 21.39 8.49 -3.47
N ILE A 599 22.49 7.76 -3.25
CA ILE A 599 22.68 6.93 -2.04
C ILE A 599 23.80 7.55 -1.20
N GLY A 600 23.50 7.88 0.06
CA GLY A 600 24.52 8.29 1.03
C GLY A 600 25.45 7.12 1.37
N ALA A 601 26.73 7.41 1.64
CA ALA A 601 27.75 6.39 1.93
C ALA A 601 27.43 5.50 3.17
N ASP A 602 26.53 5.97 4.04
CA ASP A 602 26.13 5.31 5.29
C ASP A 602 24.74 4.65 5.25
N SER A 603 24.13 4.53 4.07
CA SER A 603 22.75 4.04 3.92
C SER A 603 22.60 2.52 4.04
N VAL A 604 21.43 2.08 4.53
CA VAL A 604 20.97 0.69 4.38
C VAL A 604 20.36 0.55 2.97
N LEU A 605 20.92 -0.35 2.16
CA LEU A 605 20.57 -0.56 0.77
C LEU A 605 19.33 -1.45 0.66
N THR A 606 18.39 -1.08 -0.21
CA THR A 606 17.40 -2.03 -0.72
C THR A 606 18.05 -2.95 -1.76
N LEU A 607 17.41 -4.10 -2.04
CA LEU A 607 17.85 -5.04 -3.08
C LEU A 607 18.10 -4.35 -4.43
N ALA A 608 17.19 -3.45 -4.83
CA ALA A 608 17.31 -2.72 -6.08
C ALA A 608 18.42 -1.65 -6.05
N GLN A 609 18.61 -0.98 -4.92
CA GLN A 609 19.71 -0.02 -4.75
C GLN A 609 21.08 -0.71 -4.81
N PHE A 610 21.23 -1.86 -4.14
CA PHE A 610 22.44 -2.68 -4.22
C PHE A 610 22.72 -3.11 -5.67
N ALA A 611 21.73 -3.69 -6.35
CA ALA A 611 21.89 -4.13 -7.73
C ALA A 611 22.23 -2.98 -8.69
N LEU A 612 21.67 -1.78 -8.46
CA LEU A 612 21.98 -0.59 -9.24
C LEU A 612 23.42 -0.13 -9.04
N VAL A 613 23.86 -0.03 -7.77
CA VAL A 613 25.25 0.33 -7.43
C VAL A 613 26.22 -0.65 -8.06
N SER A 614 25.94 -1.95 -7.95
CA SER A 614 26.77 -3.00 -8.55
C SER A 614 26.86 -2.86 -10.08
N ASN A 615 25.72 -2.86 -10.77
CA ASN A 615 25.71 -2.82 -12.23
C ASN A 615 26.32 -1.53 -12.79
N ALA A 616 26.02 -0.38 -12.18
CA ALA A 616 26.57 0.91 -12.62
C ALA A 616 28.09 0.95 -12.43
N THR A 617 28.58 0.51 -11.28
CA THR A 617 30.02 0.42 -10.98
C THR A 617 30.74 -0.49 -11.97
N LEU A 618 30.21 -1.70 -12.20
CA LEU A 618 30.80 -2.65 -13.14
C LEU A 618 30.74 -2.16 -14.60
N SER A 619 29.69 -1.43 -14.98
CA SER A 619 29.52 -0.87 -16.33
C SER A 619 30.57 0.19 -16.61
N ASP A 620 30.84 1.07 -15.64
CA ASP A 620 31.88 2.09 -15.76
C ASP A 620 33.28 1.49 -15.75
N ILE A 621 33.55 0.50 -14.88
CA ILE A 621 34.82 -0.26 -14.89
C ILE A 621 35.06 -0.86 -16.28
N LYS A 622 34.06 -1.57 -16.83
CA LYS A 622 34.17 -2.22 -18.14
C LYS A 622 34.38 -1.23 -19.29
N ALA A 623 33.80 -0.03 -19.18
CA ALA A 623 33.96 1.04 -20.15
C ALA A 623 35.24 1.89 -19.93
N GLY A 624 36.05 1.59 -18.91
CA GLY A 624 37.25 2.35 -18.58
C GLY A 624 36.98 3.76 -18.05
N LYS A 625 35.82 3.99 -17.43
CA LYS A 625 35.42 5.25 -16.81
C LYS A 625 35.55 5.18 -15.28
N THR A 626 35.61 6.35 -14.65
CA THR A 626 35.59 6.46 -13.18
C THR A 626 34.22 6.02 -12.65
N PRO A 627 34.16 5.03 -11.74
CA PRO A 627 32.89 4.57 -11.17
C PRO A 627 32.16 5.68 -10.39
N PRO A 628 30.82 5.59 -10.27
CA PRO A 628 30.03 6.61 -9.60
C PRO A 628 30.12 6.52 -8.07
N VAL A 629 30.58 5.38 -7.53
CA VAL A 629 30.77 5.13 -6.11
C VAL A 629 32.24 4.81 -5.87
N THR A 630 32.87 5.52 -4.93
CA THR A 630 34.28 5.32 -4.59
C THR A 630 34.48 4.08 -3.72
N GLY A 631 35.71 3.54 -3.69
CA GLY A 631 36.04 2.39 -2.84
C GLY A 631 35.73 2.63 -1.35
N SER A 632 36.10 3.80 -0.83
CA SER A 632 35.79 4.19 0.55
C SER A 632 34.29 4.19 0.89
N ALA A 633 33.44 4.58 -0.06
CA ALA A 633 31.99 4.54 0.11
C ALA A 633 31.47 3.10 0.10
N LEU A 634 31.99 2.24 -0.79
CA LEU A 634 31.64 0.81 -0.80
C LEU A 634 32.05 0.10 0.49
N ARG A 635 33.21 0.43 1.04
CA ARG A 635 33.64 -0.06 2.36
C ARG A 635 32.65 0.33 3.44
N THR A 636 32.30 1.62 3.51
CA THR A 636 31.37 2.15 4.51
C THR A 636 30.00 1.47 4.40
N LEU A 637 29.49 1.27 3.17
CA LEU A 637 28.26 0.54 2.92
C LEU A 637 28.34 -0.93 3.36
N SER A 638 29.47 -1.60 3.12
CA SER A 638 29.66 -3.01 3.51
C SER A 638 29.68 -3.19 5.03
N GLU A 639 30.24 -2.24 5.79
CA GLU A 639 30.37 -2.33 7.24
C GLU A 639 29.04 -2.09 8.00
N LYS A 640 27.96 -1.70 7.30
CA LYS A 640 26.64 -1.51 7.91
C LYS A 640 25.96 -2.84 8.19
N GLU A 641 25.46 -3.00 9.42
CA GLU A 641 24.71 -4.19 9.85
C GLU A 641 23.49 -4.48 8.95
N GLY A 642 22.77 -3.43 8.52
CA GLY A 642 21.64 -3.57 7.61
C GLY A 642 21.98 -4.07 6.20
N ASN A 643 23.26 -4.05 5.81
CA ASN A 643 23.76 -4.50 4.50
C ASN A 643 24.48 -5.85 4.59
N ALA A 644 24.37 -6.59 5.70
CA ALA A 644 25.08 -7.85 5.90
C ALA A 644 24.83 -8.88 4.78
N ALA A 645 23.63 -8.90 4.20
CA ALA A 645 23.28 -9.78 3.07
C ALA A 645 24.09 -9.50 1.79
N TYR A 646 24.61 -8.27 1.64
CA TYR A 646 25.37 -7.83 0.47
C TYR A 646 26.87 -7.68 0.76
N PHE A 647 27.31 -8.09 1.96
CA PHE A 647 28.67 -7.83 2.45
C PHE A 647 29.75 -8.31 1.48
N ASP A 648 29.67 -9.57 1.05
CA ASP A 648 30.66 -10.18 0.15
C ASP A 648 30.66 -9.51 -1.23
N ASP A 649 29.48 -9.17 -1.74
CA ASP A 649 29.36 -8.54 -3.05
C ASP A 649 29.91 -7.10 -3.03
N LEU A 650 29.64 -6.35 -1.97
CA LEU A 650 30.16 -5.00 -1.79
C LEU A 650 31.68 -4.99 -1.58
N GLN A 651 32.22 -5.96 -0.83
CA GLN A 651 33.68 -6.11 -0.67
C GLN A 651 34.36 -6.52 -1.99
N TYR A 652 33.72 -7.37 -2.78
CA TYR A 652 34.23 -7.73 -4.10
C TYR A 652 34.24 -6.53 -5.05
N LEU A 653 33.14 -5.76 -5.08
CA LEU A 653 33.08 -4.50 -5.83
C LEU A 653 34.13 -3.50 -5.36
N HIS A 654 34.34 -3.38 -4.04
CA HIS A 654 35.36 -2.51 -3.46
C HIS A 654 36.76 -2.89 -3.94
N ALA A 655 37.08 -4.18 -3.97
CA ALA A 655 38.36 -4.66 -4.48
C ALA A 655 38.56 -4.33 -5.97
N LEU A 656 37.52 -4.54 -6.79
CA LEU A 656 37.56 -4.22 -8.20
C LEU A 656 37.72 -2.72 -8.45
N VAL A 657 36.91 -1.88 -7.80
CA VAL A 657 37.01 -0.41 -7.92
C VAL A 657 38.41 0.06 -7.55
N SER A 658 38.93 -0.38 -6.41
CA SER A 658 40.27 0.03 -5.96
C SER A 658 41.35 -0.37 -6.96
N TYR A 659 41.27 -1.58 -7.51
CA TYR A 659 42.22 -2.05 -8.51
C TYR A 659 42.15 -1.27 -9.83
N TYR A 660 40.95 -1.05 -10.37
CA TYR A 660 40.77 -0.37 -11.66
C TYR A 660 40.89 1.16 -11.60
N ASP A 661 40.62 1.79 -10.45
CA ASP A 661 40.82 3.24 -10.22
C ASP A 661 42.29 3.60 -9.96
N GLY A 662 43.14 2.58 -9.78
CA GLY A 662 44.59 2.73 -9.68
C GLY A 662 45.16 2.59 -8.27
N ASN A 663 44.36 2.32 -7.24
CA ASN A 663 44.86 1.88 -5.93
C ASN A 663 44.98 0.35 -5.89
N LYS A 664 45.89 -0.20 -6.70
CA LYS A 664 45.97 -1.65 -6.93
C LYS A 664 46.29 -2.45 -5.69
N LEU A 665 47.10 -1.89 -4.78
CA LEU A 665 47.49 -2.58 -3.55
C LEU A 665 46.29 -2.81 -2.63
N GLU A 666 45.43 -1.80 -2.46
CA GLU A 666 44.19 -1.95 -1.66
C GLU A 666 43.28 -3.03 -2.23
N GLY A 667 43.10 -3.05 -3.57
CA GLY A 667 42.32 -4.10 -4.23
C GLY A 667 42.88 -5.50 -3.98
N LEU A 668 44.21 -5.66 -4.08
CA LEU A 668 44.89 -6.94 -3.82
C LEU A 668 44.80 -7.35 -2.35
N ASP A 669 44.93 -6.40 -1.41
CA ASP A 669 44.78 -6.61 0.04
C ASP A 669 43.39 -7.12 0.41
N ILE A 670 42.34 -6.54 -0.18
CA ILE A 670 40.97 -7.01 0.05
C ILE A 670 40.82 -8.44 -0.48
N LEU A 671 41.22 -8.70 -1.73
CA LEU A 671 41.09 -10.03 -2.32
C LEU A 671 41.89 -11.08 -1.55
N SER A 672 43.11 -10.76 -1.09
CA SER A 672 43.98 -11.67 -0.35
C SER A 672 43.42 -11.97 1.04
N ALA A 673 42.99 -10.95 1.79
CA ALA A 673 42.38 -11.13 3.10
C ALA A 673 41.12 -12.00 3.04
N ARG A 674 40.25 -11.77 2.04
CA ARG A 674 39.03 -12.58 1.84
C ARG A 674 39.37 -13.99 1.36
N ALA A 675 40.35 -14.16 0.47
CA ALA A 675 40.80 -15.47 -0.01
C ALA A 675 41.42 -16.35 1.10
N MET A 676 42.10 -15.73 2.08
CA MET A 676 42.64 -16.42 3.26
C MET A 676 41.56 -16.76 4.28
N ALA A 677 40.56 -15.90 4.45
CA ALA A 677 39.43 -16.13 5.36
C ALA A 677 38.43 -17.17 4.81
N ASP A 678 38.27 -17.29 3.49
CA ASP A 678 37.37 -18.25 2.86
C ASP A 678 38.00 -19.64 2.76
N THR A 679 37.56 -20.55 3.64
CA THR A 679 37.98 -21.95 3.68
C THR A 679 37.09 -22.88 2.85
N ALA A 680 36.02 -22.38 2.22
CA ALA A 680 35.09 -23.19 1.44
C ALA A 680 35.48 -23.29 -0.04
N ALA A 681 34.84 -24.19 -0.80
CA ALA A 681 35.00 -24.32 -2.25
C ALA A 681 34.56 -23.05 -3.02
N SER A 682 33.86 -22.11 -2.36
CA SER A 682 33.60 -20.73 -2.82
C SER A 682 34.84 -19.85 -2.92
N GLY A 683 35.99 -20.29 -2.36
CA GLY A 683 37.26 -19.55 -2.39
C GLY A 683 37.74 -19.19 -3.80
N ASP A 684 37.23 -19.85 -4.83
CA ASP A 684 37.42 -19.49 -6.24
C ASP A 684 37.01 -18.05 -6.56
N ARG A 685 35.97 -17.51 -5.89
CA ARG A 685 35.48 -16.14 -6.08
C ARG A 685 36.55 -15.09 -5.79
N TRP A 686 37.42 -15.35 -4.81
CA TRP A 686 38.47 -14.42 -4.39
C TRP A 686 39.85 -14.81 -4.95
N ARG A 687 40.16 -16.11 -4.97
CA ARG A 687 41.47 -16.64 -5.39
C ARG A 687 41.70 -16.50 -6.89
N LYS A 688 40.69 -16.72 -7.74
CA LYS A 688 40.87 -16.62 -9.20
C LYS A 688 41.12 -15.17 -9.64
N PRO A 689 40.35 -14.16 -9.20
CA PRO A 689 40.66 -12.76 -9.52
C PRO A 689 42.01 -12.32 -8.94
N LEU A 690 42.34 -12.71 -7.70
CA LEU A 690 43.64 -12.40 -7.09
C LEU A 690 44.79 -12.96 -7.94
N ALA A 691 44.74 -14.25 -8.29
CA ALA A 691 45.76 -14.87 -9.12
C ALA A 691 45.86 -14.22 -10.50
N ALA A 692 44.73 -13.88 -11.12
CA ALA A 692 44.69 -13.19 -12.40
C ALA A 692 45.34 -11.80 -12.32
N PHE A 693 45.01 -10.99 -11.31
CA PHE A 693 45.61 -9.67 -11.13
C PHE A 693 47.09 -9.73 -10.79
N LEU A 694 47.55 -10.66 -9.96
CA LEU A 694 48.98 -10.85 -9.68
C LEU A 694 49.75 -11.20 -10.96
N ASN A 695 49.23 -12.12 -11.79
CA ASN A 695 49.85 -12.43 -13.08
C ASN A 695 49.85 -11.23 -14.04
N ARG A 696 48.81 -10.39 -14.02
CA ARG A 696 48.75 -9.15 -14.80
C ARG A 696 49.84 -8.16 -14.37
N GLU A 697 50.04 -7.97 -13.07
CA GLU A 697 51.07 -7.07 -12.55
C GLU A 697 52.48 -7.56 -12.91
N VAL A 698 52.73 -8.87 -12.82
CA VAL A 698 54.00 -9.48 -13.24
C VAL A 698 54.23 -9.33 -14.75
N ALA A 699 53.21 -9.52 -15.59
CA ALA A 699 53.36 -9.35 -17.04
C ALA A 699 53.63 -7.88 -17.43
N ASN A 700 53.08 -6.91 -16.70
CA ASN A 700 53.25 -5.48 -16.95
C ASN A 700 54.60 -4.92 -16.46
N GLU A 701 55.42 -5.72 -15.79
CA GLU A 701 56.70 -5.35 -15.18
C GLU A 701 57.74 -4.80 -16.17
N GLN A 702 57.62 -5.14 -17.46
CA GLN A 702 58.65 -4.83 -18.46
C GLN A 702 58.68 -3.34 -18.90
N ALA A 703 57.57 -2.60 -18.78
CA ALA A 703 57.49 -1.22 -19.22
C ALA A 703 57.88 -0.22 -18.10
N PRO A 704 58.87 0.68 -18.30
CA PRO A 704 59.16 1.75 -17.33
C PRO A 704 58.03 2.80 -17.33
N PRO A 705 57.68 3.37 -16.16
CA PRO A 705 56.69 4.44 -16.09
C PRO A 705 57.19 5.69 -16.84
N THR A 706 56.39 6.17 -17.80
CA THR A 706 56.76 7.29 -18.69
C THR A 706 56.57 8.67 -18.06
N ARG A 707 55.83 8.77 -16.95
CA ARG A 707 55.66 10.00 -16.15
C ARG A 707 55.91 9.68 -14.68
N TRP A 708 56.77 10.47 -14.06
CA TRP A 708 57.02 10.42 -12.62
C TRP A 708 56.80 11.81 -12.04
N THR A 709 55.74 11.96 -11.24
CA THR A 709 55.29 13.25 -10.71
C THR A 709 55.30 13.24 -9.18
N GLY A 710 55.62 14.38 -8.57
CA GLY A 710 55.56 14.56 -7.11
C GLY A 710 56.57 13.71 -6.33
N ASP A 711 56.09 12.98 -5.32
CA ASP A 711 56.88 12.04 -4.49
C ASP A 711 56.85 10.59 -4.98
N GLY A 712 56.28 10.35 -6.17
CA GLY A 712 56.15 9.01 -6.72
C GLY A 712 55.10 8.14 -6.03
N SER A 713 54.37 8.66 -5.03
CA SER A 713 53.32 7.90 -4.33
C SER A 713 52.18 7.48 -5.26
N GLU A 714 51.76 8.35 -6.18
CA GLU A 714 50.71 8.04 -7.16
C GLU A 714 51.16 6.92 -8.12
N GLU A 715 52.42 6.94 -8.54
CA GLU A 715 52.97 5.90 -9.41
C GLU A 715 53.13 4.57 -8.68
N LEU A 716 53.53 4.62 -7.40
CA LEU A 716 53.57 3.45 -6.53
C LEU A 716 52.17 2.86 -6.30
N MET A 717 51.14 3.69 -6.11
CA MET A 717 49.76 3.21 -5.97
C MET A 717 49.28 2.48 -7.23
N ARG A 718 49.58 3.03 -8.41
CA ARG A 718 49.20 2.47 -9.73
C ARG A 718 49.99 1.24 -10.11
N ASN A 719 51.23 1.11 -9.64
CA ASN A 719 52.15 0.02 -9.99
C ASN A 719 52.92 -0.50 -8.76
N PRO A 720 52.22 -1.01 -7.74
CA PRO A 720 52.81 -1.30 -6.42
C PRO A 720 53.76 -2.51 -6.41
N LEU A 721 53.67 -3.38 -7.42
CA LEU A 721 54.49 -4.58 -7.55
C LEU A 721 55.57 -4.47 -8.65
N ASN A 722 55.69 -3.32 -9.30
CA ASN A 722 56.66 -3.11 -10.38
C ASN A 722 58.05 -2.79 -9.80
N ILE A 723 59.06 -3.62 -10.12
CA ILE A 723 60.42 -3.46 -9.61
C ILE A 723 60.98 -2.05 -9.88
N LYS A 724 60.87 -1.55 -11.11
CA LYS A 724 61.46 -0.25 -11.49
C LYS A 724 60.81 0.92 -10.73
N VAL A 725 59.52 0.82 -10.45
CA VAL A 725 58.79 1.80 -9.64
C VAL A 725 59.28 1.73 -8.19
N LEU A 726 59.39 0.53 -7.62
CA LEU A 726 59.86 0.31 -6.25
C LEU A 726 61.32 0.77 -6.07
N GLU A 727 62.21 0.49 -7.01
CA GLU A 727 63.60 0.95 -7.01
C GLU A 727 63.68 2.47 -6.95
N ARG A 728 62.98 3.13 -7.88
CA ARG A 728 63.00 4.59 -7.98
C ARG A 728 62.34 5.25 -6.78
N TYR A 729 61.20 4.73 -6.33
CA TYR A 729 60.50 5.23 -5.14
C TYR A 729 61.38 5.13 -3.89
N THR A 730 62.04 3.98 -3.72
CA THR A 730 62.97 3.73 -2.61
C THR A 730 64.13 4.72 -2.61
N ALA A 731 64.74 4.96 -3.77
CA ALA A 731 65.83 5.92 -3.91
C ALA A 731 65.38 7.36 -3.57
N GLU A 732 64.22 7.79 -4.10
CA GLU A 732 63.70 9.14 -3.86
C GLU A 732 63.24 9.35 -2.41
N ALA A 733 62.56 8.38 -1.80
CA ALA A 733 62.14 8.46 -0.41
C ALA A 733 63.36 8.54 0.54
N ASN A 734 64.42 7.78 0.27
CA ASN A 734 65.66 7.87 1.03
C ASN A 734 66.35 9.25 0.87
N GLN A 735 66.38 9.81 -0.35
CA GLN A 735 66.91 11.16 -0.59
C GLN A 735 66.12 12.23 0.18
N ARG A 736 64.81 12.05 0.31
CA ARG A 736 63.92 12.95 1.07
C ARG A 736 63.97 12.74 2.59
N LYS A 737 64.82 11.82 3.08
CA LYS A 737 64.91 11.43 4.50
C LYS A 737 63.62 10.79 5.03
N GLU A 738 62.91 10.05 4.17
CA GLU A 738 61.70 9.28 4.51
C GLU A 738 61.92 7.75 4.33
N PRO A 739 62.98 7.15 4.90
CA PRO A 739 63.34 5.75 4.67
C PRO A 739 62.26 4.75 5.13
N GLN A 740 61.39 5.16 6.06
CA GLN A 740 60.26 4.34 6.52
C GLN A 740 59.21 4.12 5.41
N LYS A 741 58.96 5.11 4.55
CA LYS A 741 58.00 4.97 3.44
C LYS A 741 58.49 3.96 2.41
N ALA A 742 59.77 4.02 2.07
CA ALA A 742 60.41 3.03 1.20
C ALA A 742 60.35 1.61 1.77
N TYR A 743 60.63 1.48 3.08
CA TYR A 743 60.51 0.19 3.76
C TYR A 743 59.10 -0.38 3.70
N ASN A 744 58.08 0.43 4.01
CA ASN A 744 56.69 -0.01 3.96
C ASN A 744 56.26 -0.42 2.53
N ALA A 745 56.69 0.33 1.51
CA ALA A 745 56.41 0.00 0.11
C ALA A 745 57.00 -1.37 -0.30
N LEU A 746 58.28 -1.62 0.05
CA LEU A 746 58.96 -2.87 -0.24
C LEU A 746 58.38 -4.04 0.57
N TYR A 747 58.01 -3.80 1.83
CA TYR A 747 57.32 -4.79 2.67
C TYR A 747 55.99 -5.22 2.05
N ASN A 748 55.16 -4.25 1.63
CA ASN A 748 53.87 -4.53 0.99
C ASN A 748 54.04 -5.28 -0.34
N ALA A 749 55.04 -4.92 -1.15
CA ALA A 749 55.32 -5.63 -2.39
C ALA A 749 55.75 -7.09 -2.13
N LEU A 750 56.56 -7.34 -1.10
CA LEU A 750 57.00 -8.68 -0.72
C LEU A 750 55.87 -9.59 -0.21
N ASN A 751 54.76 -9.04 0.30
CA ASN A 751 53.61 -9.87 0.68
C ASN A 751 53.00 -10.61 -0.51
N TYR A 752 53.14 -10.05 -1.72
CA TYR A 752 52.59 -10.60 -2.96
C TYR A 752 53.66 -11.20 -3.88
N ARG A 753 54.89 -10.70 -3.81
CA ARG A 753 56.00 -11.05 -4.71
C ARG A 753 57.24 -11.56 -3.98
N GLN A 754 57.06 -12.62 -3.20
CA GLN A 754 58.18 -13.36 -2.60
C GLN A 754 59.05 -14.07 -3.65
N ASP A 755 58.49 -14.25 -4.85
CA ASP A 755 59.13 -14.85 -6.01
C ASP A 755 60.12 -13.91 -6.74
N SER A 756 60.21 -12.63 -6.35
CA SER A 756 61.14 -11.68 -6.97
C SER A 756 62.43 -11.53 -6.15
N PRO A 757 63.58 -12.01 -6.67
CA PRO A 757 64.87 -11.79 -6.02
C PRO A 757 65.25 -10.31 -5.99
N GLU A 758 64.82 -9.49 -6.94
CA GLU A 758 65.10 -8.06 -7.02
C GLU A 758 64.40 -7.28 -5.90
N ILE A 759 63.10 -7.53 -5.65
CA ILE A 759 62.37 -6.88 -4.55
C ILE A 759 62.97 -7.31 -3.19
N LEU A 760 63.34 -8.60 -3.05
CA LEU A 760 64.04 -9.11 -1.86
C LEU A 760 65.35 -8.36 -1.60
N LYS A 761 66.19 -8.18 -2.65
CA LYS A 761 67.45 -7.43 -2.55
C LYS A 761 67.22 -5.98 -2.11
N LEU A 762 66.24 -5.29 -2.70
CA LEU A 762 65.89 -3.91 -2.34
C LEU A 762 65.43 -3.81 -0.88
N TYR A 763 64.58 -4.72 -0.44
CA TYR A 763 64.10 -4.76 0.95
C TYR A 763 65.23 -5.02 1.95
N ILE A 764 66.17 -5.93 1.64
CA ILE A 764 67.33 -6.20 2.50
C ILE A 764 68.19 -4.93 2.65
N LEU A 765 68.49 -4.23 1.55
CA LEU A 765 69.25 -2.98 1.61
C LEU A 765 68.51 -1.88 2.38
N GLN A 766 67.19 -1.78 2.22
CA GLN A 766 66.38 -0.79 2.92
C GLN A 766 66.28 -1.08 4.42
N SER A 767 66.17 -2.35 4.79
CA SER A 767 66.18 -2.78 6.20
C SER A 767 67.50 -2.41 6.88
N LEU A 768 68.64 -2.57 6.20
CA LEU A 768 69.93 -2.12 6.71
C LEU A 768 70.00 -0.59 6.87
N GLU A 769 69.43 0.19 5.94
CA GLU A 769 69.40 1.66 6.05
C GLU A 769 68.60 2.13 7.29
N LEU A 770 67.56 1.39 7.69
CA LEU A 770 66.80 1.61 8.93
C LEU A 770 67.42 0.95 10.17
N SER A 771 68.60 0.35 10.07
CA SER A 771 69.24 -0.41 11.16
C SER A 771 68.45 -1.64 11.65
N LEU A 772 67.53 -2.15 10.82
CA LEU A 772 66.72 -3.35 11.06
C LEU A 772 67.48 -4.61 10.62
N THR A 773 68.63 -4.88 11.23
CA THR A 773 69.57 -5.94 10.81
C THR A 773 68.97 -7.35 10.84
N GLN A 774 68.13 -7.66 11.83
CA GLN A 774 67.47 -8.96 11.95
C GLN A 774 66.52 -9.25 10.76
N TYR A 775 65.73 -8.27 10.34
CA TYR A 775 64.82 -8.39 9.18
C TYR A 775 65.60 -8.57 7.88
N ALA A 776 66.73 -7.86 7.74
CA ALA A 776 67.65 -8.02 6.61
C ALA A 776 68.26 -9.43 6.57
N GLU A 777 68.72 -9.97 7.69
CA GLU A 777 69.27 -11.33 7.77
C GLU A 777 68.24 -12.43 7.49
N GLU A 778 66.98 -12.24 7.93
CA GLU A 778 65.90 -13.17 7.64
C GLU A 778 65.63 -13.28 6.14
N LYS A 779 65.43 -12.14 5.44
CA LYS A 779 65.18 -12.15 3.99
C LYS A 779 66.41 -12.54 3.18
N LEU A 780 67.61 -12.32 3.70
CA LEU A 780 68.85 -12.81 3.08
C LEU A 780 68.92 -14.35 3.07
N LYS A 781 68.42 -15.03 4.11
CA LYS A 781 68.29 -16.51 4.11
C LYS A 781 67.29 -17.00 3.08
N ILE A 782 66.17 -16.29 2.89
CA ILE A 782 65.20 -16.62 1.83
C ILE A 782 65.86 -16.47 0.45
N LEU A 783 66.58 -15.37 0.21
CA LEU A 783 67.33 -15.17 -1.03
C LEU A 783 68.38 -16.28 -1.26
N GLN A 784 69.06 -16.74 -0.20
CA GLN A 784 70.03 -17.84 -0.27
C GLN A 784 69.37 -19.18 -0.61
N ASN A 785 68.21 -19.48 -0.04
CA ASN A 785 67.52 -20.76 -0.22
C ASN A 785 66.83 -20.85 -1.58
N ASP A 786 66.10 -19.80 -1.96
CA ASP A 786 65.21 -19.83 -3.12
C ASP A 786 65.88 -19.30 -4.39
N PHE A 787 66.93 -18.47 -4.26
CA PHE A 787 67.64 -17.82 -5.38
C PHE A 787 69.18 -17.80 -5.22
N PRO A 788 69.85 -18.98 -5.17
CA PRO A 788 71.27 -19.09 -4.81
C PRO A 788 72.21 -18.27 -5.71
N GLU A 789 71.99 -18.23 -7.03
CA GLU A 789 72.80 -17.44 -7.97
C GLU A 789 72.67 -15.92 -7.73
N GLN A 790 71.46 -15.47 -7.40
CA GLN A 790 71.17 -14.07 -7.09
C GLN A 790 71.73 -13.67 -5.72
N TYR A 791 71.82 -14.61 -4.77
CA TYR A 791 72.45 -14.42 -3.47
C TYR A 791 73.97 -14.22 -3.60
N GLU A 792 74.67 -15.09 -4.34
CA GLU A 792 76.13 -15.00 -4.51
C GLU A 792 76.55 -13.65 -5.10
N SER A 793 75.82 -13.17 -6.12
CA SER A 793 76.07 -11.87 -6.73
C SER A 793 75.73 -10.66 -5.82
N PHE A 794 74.85 -10.84 -4.85
CA PHE A 794 74.38 -9.77 -3.95
C PHE A 794 75.15 -9.68 -2.63
N LEU A 795 75.77 -10.78 -2.18
CA LEU A 795 76.46 -10.87 -0.90
C LEU A 795 77.53 -9.77 -0.68
N PRO A 796 78.40 -9.43 -1.65
CA PRO A 796 79.37 -8.35 -1.48
C PRO A 796 78.71 -6.98 -1.24
N VAL A 797 77.60 -6.70 -1.93
CA VAL A 797 76.84 -5.45 -1.82
C VAL A 797 76.21 -5.34 -0.42
N TYR A 798 75.64 -6.44 0.07
CA TYR A 798 75.10 -6.53 1.43
C TYR A 798 76.17 -6.26 2.49
N GLN A 799 77.31 -6.94 2.42
CA GLN A 799 78.41 -6.79 3.37
C GLN A 799 78.96 -5.36 3.39
N GLN A 800 79.13 -4.75 2.22
CA GLN A 800 79.57 -3.36 2.10
C GLN A 800 78.58 -2.38 2.74
N LYS A 801 77.28 -2.55 2.48
CA LYS A 801 76.23 -1.69 3.04
C LYS A 801 76.16 -1.83 4.57
N ARG A 802 76.24 -3.06 5.08
CA ARG A 802 76.24 -3.36 6.52
C ARG A 802 77.41 -2.68 7.24
N ALA A 803 78.64 -2.85 6.74
CA ALA A 803 79.82 -2.20 7.31
C ALA A 803 79.72 -0.66 7.32
N LEU A 804 79.10 -0.07 6.30
CA LEU A 804 78.89 1.38 6.19
C LEU A 804 77.88 1.90 7.22
N ILE A 805 76.84 1.12 7.55
CA ILE A 805 75.86 1.45 8.60
C ILE A 805 76.47 1.25 10.00
N GLU A 806 77.20 0.16 10.23
CA GLU A 806 77.90 -0.10 11.50
C GLU A 806 78.90 1.04 11.83
N LYS A 807 79.63 1.52 10.82
CA LYS A 807 80.52 2.69 10.98
C LYS A 807 79.75 3.98 11.27
N ARG A 808 78.63 4.25 10.58
CA ARG A 808 77.75 5.39 10.86
C ARG A 808 77.21 5.36 12.29
N GLN A 809 76.89 4.19 12.83
CA GLN A 809 76.41 4.06 14.22
C GLN A 809 77.52 4.30 15.24
N GLN A 810 78.76 3.90 14.94
CA GLN A 810 79.93 4.15 15.79
C GLN A 810 80.33 5.64 15.83
N ASP A 811 80.17 6.38 14.74
CA ASP A 811 80.49 7.81 14.65
C ASP A 811 79.44 8.73 15.33
N PHE A 812 78.27 8.19 15.72
CA PHE A 812 77.19 8.90 16.42
C PHE A 812 77.12 8.60 17.94
N GLN A 813 77.88 7.61 18.43
CA GLN A 813 78.13 7.37 19.86
C GLN A 813 79.27 8.23 20.37
#